data_AF-A0A3D4V1R3-F1
#
_entry.id   AF-A0A3D4V1R3-F1
#
_cell.length_a   1.000
_cell.length_b   1.000
_cell.length_c   1.000
_cell.angle_alpha   90.00
_cell.angle_beta   90.00
_cell.angle_gamma   90.00
#
_symmetry.space_group_name_H-M   'P 1'
#
loop_
_entity.id
_entity.type
_entity.pdbx_description
1 polymer ?
#
loop_
_entity_poly.entity_id
_entity_poly.type
_entity_poly.pdbx_seq_one_letter_code
_entity_poly.pdbx_strand_id
1 'polypeptide(L)'
;MVSAGETAGNYPGSNDPNPGNFDYKIWPSANGNTGANSFLGNDGNLYRVQYQEFLGWEIDSLVTNNICPDPNVVTSLEGGLEKCWYNGFVLTKSTDGGDTWALASSDQDNYVVASSPYKLQEQNNTTRHGVFPWNNADSFSRVFKVGSYYYFPVQFWTQDGQISTIMRTDDISDASSWRYWDGSDFTIPNVNPYYDVITDPESHLPPPIENSGYLHFNDAKATVEGITYSSYFGKYIRTQIRAYNSNPEIIPGVYFHLSDDGFNWSGPQLLYRLSNASELNNGVELGGRSENFAYPVLVDQTNPGSDTLGQSAWLFYVTFNPANTGNADRNIRRVQVDFATHSVTGFTVTHTNLNLPEDANPGDGYCDNGYGRCSVITAINESNQRPPWVAASEELVIEFGNSLSGVITEDYASTVTKKIVIDGTTHSSYVANTNAPTEGWNATLPFEIESGLNFQGSGHLVKGVHISSISVGSESDTSAVRIIGSRIDTLNLYGTTETPSVIGGQLSSEANLLGSVTMFGNADTLTGNLIGMDGTGSAIIDPGVAFITIQNAGNVISNNVMGNTNYRGINISNGDGNLITNNVIGFAPWDGSDKGTGGAGISVGSSNNTILGNVIGFTKGEAAIYMDNQSGNTIAGNYIGVDQSGNDRGNSVAGIWLAGGSSNNIIGTSDGSSPNTIANNTGAGVDFNVATGSGNTVTGNLIFNNEGGAIANYSHIQVAEPPK
;
A
#
# COMPACT_ATOMS: atom_id res chain seq x y z
N MET A 1 50.84 3.18 8.56
CA MET A 1 51.21 1.86 9.14
C MET A 1 51.03 1.96 10.64
N VAL A 2 49.90 1.47 11.14
CA VAL A 2 49.70 1.25 12.58
C VAL A 2 50.27 -0.14 12.86
N SER A 3 51.25 -0.21 13.75
CA SER A 3 51.95 -1.44 14.13
C SER A 3 51.00 -2.42 14.81
N ALA A 4 51.20 -3.71 14.54
CA ALA A 4 50.48 -4.86 15.07
C ALA A 4 50.67 -5.08 16.60
N GLY A 5 50.29 -4.09 17.43
CA GLY A 5 50.52 -4.12 18.88
C GLY A 5 49.48 -3.45 19.77
N GLU A 6 48.35 -2.96 19.25
CA GLU A 6 47.34 -2.28 20.08
C GLU A 6 45.93 -2.88 19.88
N THR A 7 45.76 -4.13 20.31
CA THR A 7 44.45 -4.72 20.65
C THR A 7 44.25 -4.71 22.17
N ALA A 8 44.50 -3.57 22.82
CA ALA A 8 44.12 -3.42 24.23
C ALA A 8 42.59 -3.61 24.34
N GLY A 9 42.13 -4.64 25.06
CA GLY A 9 40.70 -4.91 25.27
C GLY A 9 40.00 -5.81 24.24
N ASN A 10 40.69 -6.75 23.57
CA ASN A 10 40.04 -7.81 22.77
C ASN A 10 40.69 -9.18 22.98
N TYR A 11 39.94 -10.27 22.71
CA TYR A 11 40.46 -11.64 22.70
C TYR A 11 40.92 -12.01 21.29
N PRO A 12 42.23 -12.24 21.03
CA PRO A 12 42.75 -12.43 19.67
C PRO A 12 42.55 -13.86 19.12
N GLY A 13 42.04 -14.78 19.93
CA GLY A 13 42.03 -16.21 19.65
C GLY A 13 43.32 -16.92 20.08
N SER A 14 43.27 -18.25 20.20
CA SER A 14 44.43 -19.08 20.58
C SER A 14 45.26 -19.60 19.40
N ASN A 15 44.85 -19.31 18.15
CA ASN A 15 45.38 -19.92 16.91
C ASN A 15 45.17 -21.44 16.86
N ASP A 16 44.01 -21.93 17.33
CA ASP A 16 43.67 -23.34 17.29
C ASP A 16 43.56 -23.86 15.83
N PRO A 17 44.33 -24.89 15.42
CA PRO A 17 44.29 -25.41 14.06
C PRO A 17 43.02 -26.23 13.75
N ASN A 18 42.18 -26.54 14.74
CA ASN A 18 40.92 -27.24 14.54
C ASN A 18 39.80 -26.23 14.20
N PRO A 19 39.23 -26.25 12.98
CA PRO A 19 38.15 -25.34 12.60
C PRO A 19 36.88 -25.53 13.43
N GLY A 20 36.69 -26.70 14.05
CA GLY A 20 35.54 -26.95 14.93
C GLY A 20 35.58 -26.19 16.25
N ASN A 21 36.75 -25.70 16.66
CA ASN A 21 36.90 -24.97 17.92
C ASN A 21 36.57 -23.49 17.83
N PHE A 22 36.41 -22.93 16.63
CA PHE A 22 36.14 -21.50 16.42
C PHE A 22 37.07 -20.58 17.27
N ASP A 23 38.35 -20.94 17.39
CA ASP A 23 39.32 -20.22 18.22
C ASP A 23 40.68 -20.05 17.50
N TYR A 24 40.64 -19.70 16.21
CA TYR A 24 41.85 -19.43 15.42
C TYR A 24 42.28 -17.96 15.53
N LYS A 25 41.76 -17.09 14.66
CA LYS A 25 41.95 -15.64 14.72
C LYS A 25 40.63 -14.98 15.01
N ILE A 26 40.56 -14.21 16.09
CA ILE A 26 39.34 -13.53 16.51
C ILE A 26 39.53 -12.02 16.41
N TRP A 27 38.55 -11.37 15.79
CA TRP A 27 38.53 -9.94 15.57
C TRP A 27 37.23 -9.34 16.12
N PRO A 28 37.22 -8.04 16.46
CA PRO A 28 35.97 -7.32 16.62
C PRO A 28 35.07 -7.56 15.40
N SER A 29 33.78 -7.79 15.61
CA SER A 29 32.79 -7.97 14.55
C SER A 29 32.58 -6.66 13.77
N ALA A 30 33.53 -6.28 12.92
CA ALA A 30 33.38 -5.16 11.97
C ALA A 30 34.54 -5.09 10.97
N ASN A 31 34.21 -4.78 9.72
CA ASN A 31 35.19 -4.35 8.74
C ASN A 31 35.76 -2.98 9.10
N GLY A 32 37.03 -2.95 9.48
CA GLY A 32 37.96 -1.84 9.23
C GLY A 32 37.80 -0.51 9.98
N ASN A 33 36.63 -0.12 10.51
CA ASN A 33 36.48 1.24 11.08
C ASN A 33 35.43 1.43 12.19
N THR A 34 34.74 0.39 12.65
CA THR A 34 33.70 0.55 13.67
C THR A 34 33.76 -0.57 14.71
N GLY A 35 33.62 -0.30 16.01
CA GLY A 35 33.83 -1.31 17.05
C GLY A 35 32.67 -2.31 17.22
N ALA A 36 32.96 -3.48 17.80
CA ALA A 36 31.94 -4.42 18.29
C ALA A 36 31.21 -3.84 19.52
N ASN A 37 29.88 -3.95 19.56
CA ASN A 37 29.08 -3.51 20.70
C ASN A 37 29.20 -4.50 21.86
N SER A 38 29.40 -4.00 23.08
CA SER A 38 29.28 -4.79 24.31
C SER A 38 27.95 -4.54 25.00
N PHE A 39 27.39 -5.59 25.59
CA PHE A 39 26.16 -5.54 26.38
C PHE A 39 26.40 -6.12 27.76
N LEU A 40 25.74 -5.55 28.76
CA LEU A 40 25.74 -6.08 30.11
C LEU A 40 24.84 -7.32 30.16
N GLY A 41 25.39 -8.46 30.59
CA GLY A 41 24.64 -9.68 30.85
C GLY A 41 23.96 -9.64 32.23
N ASN A 42 23.04 -10.58 32.47
CA ASN A 42 22.31 -10.69 33.73
C ASN A 42 23.21 -10.99 34.94
N ASP A 43 24.42 -11.49 34.69
CA ASP A 43 25.45 -11.75 35.69
C ASP A 43 26.34 -10.54 36.01
N GLY A 44 26.06 -9.37 35.41
CA GLY A 44 26.79 -8.12 35.61
C GLY A 44 28.11 -8.02 34.84
N ASN A 45 28.42 -8.96 33.95
CA ASN A 45 29.62 -8.93 33.09
C ASN A 45 29.28 -8.39 31.70
N LEU A 46 30.29 -7.91 30.97
CA LEU A 46 30.11 -7.43 29.60
C LEU A 46 30.32 -8.57 28.61
N TYR A 47 29.45 -8.68 27.61
CA TYR A 47 29.50 -9.67 26.55
C TYR A 47 29.61 -9.01 25.17
N ARG A 48 30.34 -9.65 24.26
CA ARG A 48 30.51 -9.23 22.85
C ARG A 48 30.43 -10.45 21.95
N VAL A 49 29.74 -10.31 20.81
CA VAL A 49 29.87 -11.25 19.70
C VAL A 49 31.06 -10.80 18.83
N GLN A 50 31.97 -11.71 18.53
CA GLN A 50 33.21 -11.45 17.82
C GLN A 50 33.33 -12.35 16.60
N TYR A 51 33.98 -11.82 15.57
CA TYR A 51 34.17 -12.49 14.30
C TYR A 51 35.35 -13.44 14.41
N GLN A 52 35.11 -14.72 14.13
CA GLN A 52 36.13 -15.74 14.06
C GLN A 52 36.49 -15.98 12.59
N GLU A 53 37.78 -15.94 12.32
CA GLU A 53 38.35 -16.13 11.00
C GLU A 53 39.26 -17.35 10.98
N PHE A 54 38.91 -18.39 10.23
CA PHE A 54 39.74 -19.58 10.02
C PHE A 54 40.37 -19.55 8.63
N LEU A 55 41.70 -19.46 8.58
CA LEU A 55 42.48 -19.39 7.34
C LEU A 55 43.19 -20.73 7.13
N GLY A 56 42.51 -21.72 6.54
CA GLY A 56 43.01 -23.10 6.48
C GLY A 56 44.33 -23.27 5.71
N TRP A 57 44.69 -22.32 4.84
CA TRP A 57 45.99 -22.32 4.13
C TRP A 57 47.19 -21.94 5.01
N GLU A 58 46.96 -21.42 6.22
CA GLU A 58 48.01 -21.16 7.20
C GLU A 58 48.29 -22.40 8.09
N ILE A 59 47.48 -23.46 7.95
CA ILE A 59 47.60 -24.69 8.74
C ILE A 59 48.34 -25.75 7.92
N ASP A 60 49.60 -26.02 8.29
CA ASP A 60 50.48 -26.97 7.60
C ASP A 60 49.85 -28.34 7.34
N SER A 61 49.08 -28.86 8.31
CA SER A 61 48.44 -30.17 8.19
C SER A 61 47.32 -30.19 7.14
N LEU A 62 46.61 -29.07 6.94
CA LEU A 62 45.57 -28.98 5.91
C LEU A 62 46.17 -28.80 4.52
N VAL A 63 47.30 -28.10 4.41
CA VAL A 63 48.03 -27.91 3.15
C VAL A 63 48.71 -29.22 2.72
N THR A 64 49.44 -29.87 3.63
CA THR A 64 50.19 -31.12 3.32
C THR A 64 49.28 -32.30 2.98
N ASN A 65 48.08 -32.36 3.56
CA ASN A 65 47.06 -33.36 3.22
C ASN A 65 46.21 -32.97 2.01
N ASN A 66 46.56 -31.89 1.30
CA ASN A 66 45.86 -31.41 0.11
C ASN A 66 44.36 -31.11 0.33
N ILE A 67 44.00 -30.75 1.58
CA ILE A 67 42.67 -30.26 1.95
C ILE A 67 42.55 -28.78 1.57
N CYS A 68 43.61 -28.01 1.85
CA CYS A 68 43.73 -26.60 1.50
C CYS A 68 44.87 -26.34 0.50
N PRO A 69 44.76 -25.32 -0.37
CA PRO A 69 45.83 -25.02 -1.31
C PRO A 69 47.08 -24.51 -0.63
N ASP A 70 48.22 -24.82 -1.21
CA ASP A 70 49.50 -24.24 -0.81
C ASP A 70 49.56 -22.76 -1.25
N PRO A 71 49.71 -21.81 -0.32
CA PRO A 71 49.83 -20.38 -0.64
C PRO A 71 51.08 -20.04 -1.46
N ASN A 72 52.07 -20.94 -1.54
CA ASN A 72 53.25 -20.77 -2.40
C ASN A 72 52.98 -21.18 -3.86
N VAL A 73 51.89 -21.92 -4.12
CA VAL A 73 51.51 -22.41 -5.46
C VAL A 73 50.39 -21.56 -6.06
N VAL A 74 49.46 -21.09 -5.24
CA VAL A 74 48.31 -20.29 -5.68
C VAL A 74 48.61 -18.80 -5.58
N THR A 75 48.50 -18.06 -6.68
CA THR A 75 48.88 -16.65 -6.77
C THR A 75 47.73 -15.65 -6.55
N SER A 76 46.49 -16.11 -6.36
CA SER A 76 45.32 -15.28 -6.08
C SER A 76 44.57 -15.74 -4.83
N LEU A 77 44.08 -14.77 -4.06
CA LEU A 77 43.17 -15.02 -2.93
C LEU A 77 41.83 -15.53 -3.47
N GLU A 78 41.27 -14.78 -4.42
CA GLU A 78 39.98 -15.04 -5.08
C GLU A 78 40.05 -16.28 -5.99
N GLY A 79 39.08 -17.19 -5.84
CA GLY A 79 39.02 -18.47 -6.55
C GLY A 79 40.16 -19.46 -6.25
N GLY A 80 41.06 -19.09 -5.33
CA GLY A 80 42.28 -19.81 -4.97
C GLY A 80 42.26 -20.24 -3.51
N LEU A 81 42.89 -19.44 -2.64
CA LEU A 81 42.98 -19.70 -1.20
C LEU A 81 41.63 -19.60 -0.49
N GLU A 82 40.73 -18.75 -0.99
CA GLU A 82 39.41 -18.46 -0.39
C GLU A 82 38.57 -19.70 -0.10
N LYS A 83 38.70 -20.78 -0.87
CA LYS A 83 37.94 -22.01 -0.57
C LYS A 83 38.22 -22.57 0.82
N CYS A 84 39.40 -22.28 1.39
CA CYS A 84 39.76 -22.64 2.76
C CYS A 84 39.59 -21.53 3.79
N TRP A 85 38.86 -20.48 3.44
CA TRP A 85 38.44 -19.44 4.37
C TRP A 85 37.10 -19.87 4.97
N TYR A 86 37.11 -20.18 6.26
CA TYR A 86 35.93 -20.62 7.00
C TYR A 86 35.68 -19.74 8.21
N ASN A 87 34.44 -19.28 8.41
CA ASN A 87 34.13 -18.31 9.46
C ASN A 87 32.94 -18.70 10.32
N GLY A 88 32.94 -18.15 11.53
CA GLY A 88 31.82 -18.14 12.45
C GLY A 88 31.88 -16.94 13.38
N PHE A 89 30.99 -16.93 14.37
CA PHE A 89 30.94 -15.91 15.39
C PHE A 89 30.96 -16.54 16.77
N VAL A 90 31.74 -15.94 17.67
CA VAL A 90 31.91 -16.41 19.04
C VAL A 90 31.53 -15.34 20.06
N LEU A 91 31.14 -15.76 21.24
CA LEU A 91 30.82 -14.92 22.37
C LEU A 91 32.06 -14.76 23.26
N THR A 92 32.43 -13.52 23.55
CA THR A 92 33.48 -13.18 24.51
C THR A 92 32.91 -12.40 25.68
N LYS A 93 33.59 -12.52 26.82
CA LYS A 93 33.20 -11.97 28.11
C LYS A 93 34.32 -11.14 28.71
N SER A 94 33.95 -10.02 29.33
CA SER A 94 34.81 -9.19 30.17
C SER A 94 34.22 -9.08 31.57
N THR A 95 35.07 -9.32 32.58
CA THR A 95 34.73 -9.25 34.01
C THR A 95 35.30 -8.02 34.71
N ASP A 96 35.98 -7.15 33.98
CA ASP A 96 36.74 -6.01 34.48
C ASP A 96 36.30 -4.67 33.85
N GLY A 97 35.07 -4.61 33.34
CA GLY A 97 34.51 -3.39 32.77
C GLY A 97 34.99 -3.09 31.34
N GLY A 98 35.55 -4.08 30.66
CA GLY A 98 35.94 -4.01 29.24
C GLY A 98 37.44 -3.94 29.00
N ASP A 99 38.27 -3.98 30.04
CA ASP A 99 39.73 -3.89 29.96
C ASP A 99 40.34 -5.17 29.36
N THR A 100 39.82 -6.34 29.72
CA THR A 100 40.24 -7.64 29.17
C THR A 100 39.05 -8.51 28.76
N TRP A 101 39.30 -9.40 27.79
CA TRP A 101 38.29 -10.26 27.17
C TRP A 101 38.82 -11.68 27.00
N ALA A 102 37.95 -12.66 27.18
CA ALA A 102 38.18 -14.08 26.90
C ALA A 102 36.92 -14.71 26.28
N LEU A 103 37.00 -15.94 25.75
CA LEU A 103 35.80 -16.70 25.39
C LEU A 103 34.84 -16.75 26.58
N ALA A 104 33.55 -16.59 26.32
CA ALA A 104 32.52 -16.54 27.36
C ALA A 104 32.40 -17.85 28.15
N SER A 105 32.79 -18.96 27.55
CA SER A 105 32.80 -20.30 28.14
C SER A 105 33.99 -21.11 27.59
N SER A 106 34.36 -22.18 28.30
CA SER A 106 35.23 -23.24 27.76
C SER A 106 34.47 -24.28 26.94
N ASP A 107 33.15 -24.25 26.99
CA ASP A 107 32.25 -25.16 26.28
C ASP A 107 31.68 -24.47 25.03
N GLN A 108 31.82 -25.14 23.88
CA GLN A 108 31.51 -24.57 22.57
C GLN A 108 30.03 -24.26 22.38
N ASP A 109 29.15 -25.07 22.95
CA ASP A 109 27.71 -24.81 22.94
C ASP A 109 27.39 -23.44 23.59
N ASN A 110 28.28 -22.97 24.47
CA ASN A 110 28.12 -21.77 25.27
C ASN A 110 29.01 -20.60 24.82
N TYR A 111 29.76 -20.73 23.71
CA TYR A 111 30.46 -19.59 23.10
C TYR A 111 30.34 -19.49 21.58
N VAL A 112 29.90 -20.52 20.85
CA VAL A 112 29.68 -20.40 19.39
C VAL A 112 28.29 -19.83 19.14
N VAL A 113 28.23 -18.58 18.68
CA VAL A 113 26.98 -17.84 18.44
C VAL A 113 26.40 -18.17 17.08
N ALA A 114 27.24 -18.28 16.07
CA ALA A 114 26.81 -18.56 14.70
C ALA A 114 27.88 -19.35 13.93
N SER A 115 27.45 -20.45 13.30
CA SER A 115 28.29 -21.32 12.48
C SER A 115 27.52 -21.86 11.29
N SER A 116 28.24 -22.23 10.21
CA SER A 116 27.59 -22.90 9.09
C SER A 116 27.26 -24.34 9.48
N PRO A 117 26.13 -24.91 9.02
CA PRO A 117 25.81 -26.31 9.25
C PRO A 117 26.70 -27.28 8.44
N TYR A 118 27.63 -26.77 7.63
CA TYR A 118 28.59 -27.56 6.87
C TYR A 118 30.02 -27.35 7.34
N LYS A 119 30.81 -28.42 7.36
CA LYS A 119 32.24 -28.39 7.65
C LYS A 119 33.01 -27.68 6.54
N LEU A 120 34.23 -27.30 6.88
CA LEU A 120 35.24 -26.82 5.94
C LEU A 120 35.35 -27.84 4.78
N GLN A 121 35.19 -27.35 3.55
CA GLN A 121 35.29 -28.15 2.31
C GLN A 121 34.21 -29.24 2.13
N GLU A 122 33.12 -29.26 2.89
CA GLU A 122 32.06 -30.27 2.72
C GLU A 122 31.21 -30.07 1.44
N GLN A 123 30.97 -28.82 1.03
CA GLN A 123 30.10 -28.49 -0.11
C GLN A 123 30.84 -28.24 -1.45
N ASN A 124 32.02 -28.82 -1.71
CA ASN A 124 32.78 -28.58 -2.96
C ASN A 124 32.92 -27.06 -3.31
N ASN A 125 33.12 -26.22 -2.30
CA ASN A 125 33.09 -24.76 -2.42
C ASN A 125 34.23 -24.22 -3.30
N THR A 126 33.91 -23.26 -4.17
CA THR A 126 34.88 -22.55 -5.02
C THR A 126 35.34 -21.20 -4.44
N THR A 127 34.76 -20.76 -3.32
CA THR A 127 35.08 -19.52 -2.60
C THR A 127 34.92 -19.75 -1.08
N ARG A 128 35.09 -18.68 -0.29
CA ARG A 128 34.94 -18.68 1.17
C ARG A 128 33.55 -19.14 1.59
N HIS A 129 33.50 -19.77 2.75
CA HIS A 129 32.32 -20.48 3.24
C HIS A 129 32.16 -20.27 4.75
N GLY A 130 30.96 -20.41 5.30
CA GLY A 130 30.72 -20.15 6.72
C GLY A 130 29.74 -19.00 6.94
N VAL A 131 29.77 -18.42 8.13
CA VAL A 131 28.92 -17.28 8.50
C VAL A 131 29.77 -16.02 8.55
N PHE A 132 29.32 -15.00 7.82
CA PHE A 132 30.01 -13.73 7.65
C PHE A 132 29.14 -12.58 8.15
N PRO A 133 29.74 -11.42 8.45
CA PRO A 133 28.97 -10.21 8.67
C PRO A 133 28.20 -9.85 7.40
N TRP A 134 26.93 -9.47 7.52
CA TRP A 134 26.16 -9.00 6.38
C TRP A 134 26.68 -7.62 5.92
N ASN A 135 27.12 -7.54 4.67
CA ASN A 135 28.00 -6.51 4.12
C ASN A 135 27.32 -5.25 3.53
N ASN A 136 26.02 -5.03 3.76
CA ASN A 136 25.26 -3.98 3.05
C ASN A 136 25.11 -2.62 3.74
N ALA A 137 25.74 -2.37 4.90
CA ALA A 137 25.99 -1.04 5.45
C ALA A 137 26.81 -1.13 6.74
N ASP A 138 27.72 -0.18 6.96
CA ASP A 138 28.65 -0.08 8.10
C ASP A 138 27.99 -0.04 9.51
N SER A 139 26.65 -0.13 9.57
CA SER A 139 25.82 -0.05 10.77
C SER A 139 25.21 -1.38 11.22
N PHE A 140 25.13 -2.41 10.35
CA PHE A 140 24.34 -3.63 10.61
C PHE A 140 25.16 -4.92 10.79
N SER A 141 26.48 -4.85 10.72
CA SER A 141 27.38 -6.00 10.96
C SER A 141 27.63 -6.28 12.45
N ARG A 142 26.68 -5.95 13.33
CA ARG A 142 26.85 -5.93 14.80
C ARG A 142 25.58 -6.34 15.52
N VAL A 143 25.75 -6.76 16.78
CA VAL A 143 24.62 -6.98 17.68
C VAL A 143 23.98 -5.65 18.07
N PHE A 144 22.65 -5.59 18.04
CA PHE A 144 21.84 -4.48 18.55
C PHE A 144 20.70 -5.03 19.42
N LYS A 145 20.14 -4.20 20.30
CA LYS A 145 19.06 -4.61 21.22
C LYS A 145 17.77 -3.86 20.89
N VAL A 146 16.66 -4.59 20.79
CA VAL A 146 15.29 -4.06 20.66
C VAL A 146 14.42 -4.78 21.69
N GLY A 147 13.93 -4.02 22.66
CA GLY A 147 13.14 -4.54 23.77
C GLY A 147 13.98 -5.47 24.66
N SER A 148 13.43 -6.65 24.95
CA SER A 148 14.14 -7.68 25.72
C SER A 148 15.09 -8.53 24.87
N TYR A 149 15.13 -8.31 23.56
CA TYR A 149 15.87 -9.16 22.62
C TYR A 149 17.07 -8.44 22.01
N TYR A 150 18.12 -9.22 21.76
CA TYR A 150 19.31 -8.87 21.00
C TYR A 150 19.21 -9.51 19.62
N TYR A 151 19.60 -8.76 18.59
CA TYR A 151 19.52 -9.16 17.20
C TYR A 151 20.89 -9.06 16.55
N PHE A 152 21.20 -9.99 15.65
CA PHE A 152 22.47 -10.05 14.95
C PHE A 152 22.29 -10.43 13.48
N PRO A 153 22.49 -9.49 12.55
CA PRO A 153 22.41 -9.76 11.12
C PRO A 153 23.67 -10.47 10.62
N VAL A 154 23.47 -11.56 9.88
CA VAL A 154 24.55 -12.42 9.37
C VAL A 154 24.26 -12.87 7.95
N GLN A 155 25.30 -13.33 7.26
CA GLN A 155 25.21 -13.86 5.91
C GLN A 155 25.93 -15.20 5.81
N PHE A 156 25.21 -16.23 5.40
CA PHE A 156 25.80 -17.52 5.07
C PHE A 156 26.39 -17.46 3.67
N TRP A 157 27.63 -17.94 3.54
CA TRP A 157 28.25 -18.17 2.25
C TRP A 157 28.26 -19.68 2.02
N THR A 158 27.48 -20.14 1.03
CA THR A 158 27.27 -21.56 0.67
C THR A 158 27.72 -21.82 -0.77
N GLN A 159 27.72 -23.07 -1.22
CA GLN A 159 27.97 -23.41 -2.62
C GLN A 159 26.93 -22.78 -3.57
N ASP A 160 25.67 -22.67 -3.14
CA ASP A 160 24.54 -22.21 -3.96
C ASP A 160 24.34 -20.68 -3.92
N GLY A 161 25.18 -19.97 -3.15
CA GLY A 161 25.15 -18.52 -3.06
C GLY A 161 25.16 -18.02 -1.61
N GLN A 162 24.75 -16.77 -1.46
CA GLN A 162 24.71 -16.07 -0.16
C GLN A 162 23.27 -16.01 0.37
N ILE A 163 23.11 -16.31 1.65
CA ILE A 163 21.82 -16.21 2.34
C ILE A 163 21.95 -15.20 3.47
N SER A 164 21.30 -14.06 3.31
CA SER A 164 21.23 -13.01 4.34
C SER A 164 20.07 -13.27 5.30
N THR A 165 20.31 -13.13 6.60
CA THR A 165 19.34 -13.45 7.66
C THR A 165 19.69 -12.72 8.96
N ILE A 166 18.86 -12.91 9.99
CA ILE A 166 19.03 -12.33 11.32
C ILE A 166 18.85 -13.39 12.38
N MET A 167 19.67 -13.30 13.42
CA MET A 167 19.56 -14.10 14.64
C MET A 167 19.00 -13.26 15.78
N ARG A 168 18.28 -13.90 16.71
CA ARG A 168 17.73 -13.28 17.92
C ARG A 168 18.06 -14.10 19.16
N THR A 169 18.34 -13.43 20.28
CA THR A 169 18.37 -14.00 21.63
C THR A 169 17.71 -13.04 22.63
N ASP A 170 17.17 -13.50 23.75
CA ASP A 170 16.81 -12.68 24.92
C ASP A 170 17.90 -12.64 26.00
N ASP A 171 18.93 -13.47 25.90
CA ASP A 171 20.05 -13.53 26.83
C ASP A 171 21.39 -13.45 26.09
N ILE A 172 22.01 -12.27 26.14
CA ILE A 172 23.31 -12.01 25.51
C ILE A 172 24.46 -12.83 26.14
N SER A 173 24.27 -13.40 27.33
CA SER A 173 25.28 -14.22 28.00
C SER A 173 25.26 -15.70 27.60
N ASP A 174 24.23 -16.14 26.87
CA ASP A 174 24.04 -17.51 26.42
C ASP A 174 24.19 -17.58 24.89
N ALA A 175 25.28 -18.17 24.39
CA ALA A 175 25.47 -18.35 22.95
C ALA A 175 24.49 -19.36 22.36
N SER A 176 24.03 -20.34 23.14
CA SER A 176 23.15 -21.43 22.70
C SER A 176 21.70 -20.98 22.49
N SER A 177 21.30 -19.81 23.01
CA SER A 177 19.93 -19.29 22.93
C SER A 177 19.64 -18.55 21.62
N TRP A 178 20.66 -18.26 20.81
CA TRP A 178 20.48 -17.56 19.54
C TRP A 178 19.72 -18.44 18.53
N ARG A 179 18.73 -17.84 17.87
CA ARG A 179 17.91 -18.51 16.84
C ARG A 179 17.88 -17.67 15.55
N TYR A 180 18.00 -18.30 14.39
CA TYR A 180 17.79 -17.66 13.09
C TYR A 180 16.29 -17.51 12.78
N TRP A 181 15.97 -16.51 11.96
CA TRP A 181 14.65 -16.29 11.39
C TRP A 181 14.21 -17.44 10.49
N ASP A 182 12.98 -17.94 10.67
CA ASP A 182 12.40 -19.04 9.89
C ASP A 182 11.40 -18.60 8.80
N GLY A 183 11.18 -17.29 8.66
CA GLY A 183 10.13 -16.72 7.81
C GLY A 183 8.97 -16.10 8.57
N SER A 184 8.79 -16.47 9.85
CA SER A 184 7.68 -16.04 10.72
C SER A 184 8.09 -15.71 12.16
N ASP A 185 9.07 -16.43 12.74
CA ASP A 185 9.66 -16.17 14.04
C ASP A 185 11.15 -16.62 14.05
N PHE A 186 11.82 -16.52 15.20
CA PHE A 186 13.20 -16.96 15.36
C PHE A 186 13.24 -18.33 16.06
N THR A 187 13.19 -19.41 15.28
CA THR A 187 13.09 -20.78 15.80
C THR A 187 14.24 -21.70 15.39
N ILE A 188 15.00 -21.36 14.35
CA ILE A 188 16.07 -22.22 13.82
C ILE A 188 17.31 -22.11 14.73
N PRO A 189 17.79 -23.18 15.38
CA PRO A 189 18.96 -23.12 16.25
C PRO A 189 20.28 -23.03 15.48
N ASN A 190 21.28 -22.39 16.10
CA ASN A 190 22.67 -22.55 15.68
C ASN A 190 23.13 -24.00 15.90
N VAL A 191 24.00 -24.48 15.00
CA VAL A 191 24.60 -25.83 15.06
C VAL A 191 26.07 -25.76 14.74
N ASN A 192 26.87 -26.58 15.41
CA ASN A 192 28.30 -26.73 15.15
C ASN A 192 28.55 -28.06 14.41
N PRO A 193 28.88 -28.04 13.11
CA PRO A 193 28.96 -29.26 12.31
C PRO A 193 30.10 -30.19 12.71
N TYR A 194 31.06 -29.72 13.51
CA TYR A 194 32.18 -30.53 13.99
C TYR A 194 31.88 -31.31 15.27
N TYR A 195 30.80 -30.95 15.97
CA TYR A 195 30.40 -31.51 17.26
C TYR A 195 29.02 -32.16 17.20
N ASP A 196 28.09 -31.50 16.51
CA ASP A 196 26.74 -32.01 16.31
C ASP A 196 26.69 -33.09 15.23
N VAL A 197 25.79 -34.04 15.41
CA VAL A 197 25.42 -35.01 14.37
C VAL A 197 24.35 -34.39 13.49
N ILE A 198 24.77 -33.74 12.41
CA ILE A 198 23.86 -33.09 11.45
C ILE A 198 23.59 -34.03 10.29
N THR A 199 22.36 -34.55 10.20
CA THR A 199 21.93 -35.44 9.12
C THR A 199 21.33 -34.70 7.92
N ASP A 200 20.85 -33.48 8.14
CA ASP A 200 20.25 -32.61 7.12
C ASP A 200 20.73 -31.15 7.32
N PRO A 201 21.94 -30.81 6.85
CA PRO A 201 22.50 -29.46 7.01
C PRO A 201 21.67 -28.34 6.38
N GLU A 202 20.95 -28.63 5.30
CA GLU A 202 20.14 -27.63 4.57
C GLU A 202 18.97 -27.14 5.41
N SER A 203 18.36 -28.01 6.23
CA SER A 203 17.28 -27.64 7.16
C SER A 203 17.68 -26.63 8.25
N HIS A 204 18.97 -26.43 8.47
CA HIS A 204 19.52 -25.45 9.41
C HIS A 204 19.86 -24.11 8.75
N LEU A 205 19.72 -23.99 7.43
CA LEU A 205 19.85 -22.72 6.73
C LEU A 205 18.52 -21.95 6.78
N PRO A 206 18.53 -20.65 7.11
CA PRO A 206 17.32 -19.85 7.12
C PRO A 206 16.86 -19.48 5.69
N PRO A 207 15.57 -19.16 5.49
CA PRO A 207 15.12 -18.56 4.25
C PRO A 207 15.76 -17.16 4.04
N PRO A 208 15.99 -16.72 2.79
CA PRO A 208 16.51 -15.39 2.51
C PRO A 208 15.57 -14.28 3.05
N ILE A 209 16.11 -13.35 3.85
CA ILE A 209 15.33 -12.26 4.45
C ILE A 209 14.73 -11.30 3.42
N GLU A 210 15.32 -11.21 2.22
CA GLU A 210 14.86 -10.37 1.10
C GLU A 210 13.45 -10.73 0.60
N ASN A 211 12.97 -11.94 0.92
CA ASN A 211 11.62 -12.41 0.58
C ASN A 211 10.59 -12.19 1.71
N SER A 212 10.98 -11.55 2.83
CA SER A 212 10.12 -11.37 4.00
C SER A 212 9.63 -9.93 4.14
N GLY A 213 8.32 -9.72 3.98
CA GLY A 213 7.66 -8.41 4.08
C GLY A 213 7.69 -7.74 5.47
N TYR A 214 8.26 -8.40 6.49
CA TYR A 214 8.11 -8.03 7.90
C TYR A 214 9.40 -7.57 8.59
N LEU A 215 10.58 -7.86 8.02
CA LEU A 215 11.88 -7.55 8.61
C LEU A 215 12.75 -6.73 7.64
N HIS A 216 12.16 -5.67 7.09
CA HIS A 216 12.85 -4.72 6.23
C HIS A 216 13.66 -3.73 7.07
N PHE A 217 14.90 -4.11 7.39
CA PHE A 217 15.83 -3.20 8.03
C PHE A 217 16.24 -2.13 7.05
N ASN A 218 15.51 -1.02 7.09
CA ASN A 218 15.95 0.22 6.50
C ASN A 218 16.26 0.07 4.99
N ASP A 219 15.27 -0.41 4.22
CA ASP A 219 15.38 -0.59 2.76
C ASP A 219 15.83 0.70 2.04
N ALA A 220 15.53 1.86 2.63
CA ALA A 220 15.97 3.17 2.16
C ALA A 220 17.46 3.49 2.43
N LYS A 221 18.20 2.60 3.08
CA LYS A 221 19.59 2.79 3.54
C LYS A 221 19.81 4.05 4.38
N ALA A 222 18.77 4.52 5.08
CA ALA A 222 18.82 5.71 5.92
C ALA A 222 19.71 5.48 7.16
N THR A 223 20.64 6.39 7.44
CA THR A 223 21.48 6.26 8.64
C THR A 223 20.60 6.25 9.89
N VAL A 224 20.66 5.16 10.67
CA VAL A 224 20.07 5.10 12.02
C VAL A 224 21.10 5.61 13.00
N GLU A 225 20.79 6.73 13.63
CA GLU A 225 21.62 7.34 14.66
C GLU A 225 20.82 7.29 15.97
N GLY A 226 21.45 6.97 17.10
CA GLY A 226 20.84 6.97 18.43
C GLY A 226 19.44 6.35 18.54
N ILE A 227 19.34 5.05 18.83
CA ILE A 227 18.07 4.37 19.14
C ILE A 227 17.88 4.21 20.65
N THR A 228 16.69 4.53 21.16
CA THR A 228 16.29 4.29 22.56
C THR A 228 14.80 4.05 22.64
N TYR A 229 14.30 3.53 23.77
CA TYR A 229 12.87 3.38 24.00
C TYR A 229 12.34 4.62 24.73
N SER A 230 11.31 5.28 24.20
CA SER A 230 10.63 6.37 24.88
C SER A 230 9.48 5.87 25.73
N SER A 231 9.59 6.02 27.05
CA SER A 231 8.48 5.75 27.98
C SER A 231 7.38 6.79 27.90
N TYR A 232 7.66 7.98 27.35
CA TYR A 232 6.66 9.02 27.12
C TYR A 232 5.72 8.66 25.96
N PHE A 233 6.28 8.26 24.82
CA PHE A 233 5.48 7.81 23.67
C PHE A 233 5.02 6.36 23.78
N GLY A 234 5.67 5.54 24.61
CA GLY A 234 5.48 4.09 24.62
C GLY A 234 5.98 3.43 23.32
N LYS A 235 7.03 3.99 22.72
CA LYS A 235 7.55 3.63 21.39
C LYS A 235 9.07 3.71 21.36
N TYR A 236 9.72 2.95 20.48
CA TYR A 236 11.11 3.20 20.11
C TYR A 236 11.22 4.54 19.39
N ILE A 237 12.30 5.26 19.67
CA ILE A 237 12.67 6.50 19.03
C ILE A 237 14.09 6.38 18.47
N ARG A 238 14.29 6.75 17.21
CA ARG A 238 15.61 6.90 16.60
C ARG A 238 15.81 8.34 16.15
N THR A 239 17.07 8.78 16.09
CA THR A 239 17.44 10.04 15.45
C THR A 239 18.01 9.80 14.05
N GLN A 240 17.91 10.83 13.22
CA GLN A 240 18.52 10.84 11.89
C GLN A 240 18.88 12.27 11.52
N ILE A 241 20.11 12.52 11.09
CA ILE A 241 20.44 13.77 10.39
C ILE A 241 19.83 13.75 8.99
N ARG A 242 19.06 14.79 8.63
CA ARG A 242 18.61 15.03 7.24
C ARG A 242 19.12 16.38 6.77
N ALA A 243 19.77 16.37 5.61
CA ALA A 243 20.33 17.56 4.96
C ALA A 243 20.45 17.29 3.45
N TYR A 244 19.54 17.85 2.66
CA TYR A 244 19.52 17.61 1.22
C TYR A 244 19.78 18.90 0.47
N ASN A 245 20.98 19.02 -0.11
CA ASN A 245 21.33 20.18 -0.94
C ASN A 245 20.47 20.30 -2.21
N SER A 246 19.91 19.19 -2.69
CA SER A 246 19.02 19.14 -3.85
C SER A 246 17.55 19.37 -3.52
N ASN A 247 17.16 19.32 -2.24
CA ASN A 247 15.78 19.54 -1.78
C ASN A 247 15.79 20.66 -0.72
N PRO A 248 15.83 21.94 -1.15
CA PRO A 248 15.97 23.10 -0.25
C PRO A 248 14.80 23.25 0.74
N GLU A 249 13.74 22.48 0.56
CA GLU A 249 12.52 22.51 1.38
C GLU A 249 12.61 21.59 2.60
N ILE A 250 13.55 20.62 2.61
CA ILE A 250 13.85 19.84 3.81
C ILE A 250 14.70 20.70 4.73
N ILE A 251 14.17 21.05 5.90
CA ILE A 251 14.88 21.82 6.91
C ILE A 251 16.11 21.01 7.38
N PRO A 252 17.34 21.47 7.16
CA PRO A 252 18.51 20.76 7.64
C PRO A 252 18.46 20.62 9.16
N GLY A 253 18.64 19.41 9.68
CA GLY A 253 18.40 19.17 11.09
C GLY A 253 18.57 17.72 11.55
N VAL A 254 18.42 17.54 12.85
CA VAL A 254 18.17 16.23 13.45
C VAL A 254 16.67 16.01 13.44
N TYR A 255 16.28 14.88 12.89
CA TYR A 255 14.92 14.37 12.89
C TYR A 255 14.83 13.18 13.84
N PHE A 256 13.63 12.89 14.34
CA PHE A 256 13.33 11.66 15.03
C PHE A 256 12.23 10.88 14.33
N HIS A 257 12.21 9.57 14.56
CA HIS A 257 11.17 8.67 14.09
C HIS A 257 10.70 7.82 15.25
N LEU A 258 9.43 7.41 15.23
CA LEU A 258 8.83 6.53 16.22
C LEU A 258 8.52 5.16 15.63
N SER A 259 8.59 4.13 16.46
CA SER A 259 8.28 2.75 16.06
C SER A 259 7.72 1.96 17.24
N ASP A 260 6.69 1.14 17.01
CA ASP A 260 6.17 0.23 18.04
C ASP A 260 7.07 -1.00 18.24
N ASP A 261 7.72 -1.46 17.17
CA ASP A 261 8.45 -2.72 17.13
C ASP A 261 9.97 -2.54 16.97
N GLY A 262 10.44 -1.31 16.71
CA GLY A 262 11.83 -0.98 16.43
C GLY A 262 12.26 -1.25 14.99
N PHE A 263 11.35 -1.73 14.13
CA PHE A 263 11.60 -2.14 12.75
C PHE A 263 10.86 -1.25 11.76
N ASN A 264 9.59 -0.97 12.03
CA ASN A 264 8.71 -0.16 11.19
C ASN A 264 8.61 1.24 11.78
N TRP A 265 9.07 2.25 11.04
CA TRP A 265 9.25 3.61 11.55
C TRP A 265 8.23 4.58 10.94
N SER A 266 7.82 5.57 11.73
CA SER A 266 7.04 6.73 11.27
C SER A 266 7.82 7.57 10.25
N GLY A 267 7.12 8.54 9.67
CA GLY A 267 7.74 9.66 8.97
C GLY A 267 8.74 10.44 9.85
N PRO A 268 9.65 11.19 9.24
CA PRO A 268 10.67 11.98 9.94
C PRO A 268 10.06 13.23 10.61
N GLN A 269 10.18 13.37 11.93
CA GLN A 269 9.73 14.55 12.67
C GLN A 269 10.92 15.44 13.04
N LEU A 270 10.89 16.74 12.73
CA LEU A 270 12.03 17.63 13.02
C LEU A 270 12.22 17.82 14.53
N LEU A 271 13.36 17.40 15.06
CA LEU A 271 13.73 17.55 16.48
C LEU A 271 14.53 18.82 16.72
N TYR A 272 15.53 19.08 15.88
CA TYR A 272 16.46 20.18 16.05
C TYR A 272 16.89 20.73 14.68
N ARG A 273 16.59 22.00 14.44
CA ARG A 273 16.98 22.70 13.22
C ARG A 273 18.45 23.13 13.29
N LEU A 274 19.19 22.83 12.22
CA LEU A 274 20.53 23.35 11.99
C LEU A 274 20.47 24.70 11.26
N SER A 275 21.42 25.57 11.56
CA SER A 275 21.40 26.98 11.16
C SER A 275 21.53 27.16 9.65
N ASN A 276 22.37 26.36 8.97
CA ASN A 276 22.61 26.44 7.52
C ASN A 276 22.89 25.05 6.90
N ALA A 277 22.36 24.79 5.68
CA ALA A 277 22.67 23.56 4.91
C ALA A 277 24.17 23.37 4.59
N SER A 278 24.94 24.46 4.56
CA SER A 278 26.39 24.44 4.35
C SER A 278 27.18 23.81 5.51
N GLU A 279 26.57 23.67 6.70
CA GLU A 279 27.15 22.94 7.85
C GLU A 279 27.17 21.41 7.64
N LEU A 280 26.64 20.91 6.52
CA LEU A 280 26.41 19.50 6.23
C LEU A 280 26.91 19.06 4.84
N ASN A 281 27.80 19.83 4.21
CA ASN A 281 28.11 19.63 2.80
C ASN A 281 28.80 18.28 2.50
N ASN A 282 27.96 17.32 2.10
CA ASN A 282 28.14 16.11 1.30
C ASN A 282 28.90 14.91 1.90
N GLY A 283 28.16 13.80 1.99
CA GLY A 283 28.68 12.48 2.29
C GLY A 283 29.72 11.97 1.27
N VAL A 284 30.57 11.10 1.80
CA VAL A 284 31.52 10.19 1.13
C VAL A 284 32.75 10.85 0.51
N GLU A 285 33.80 11.01 1.32
CA GLU A 285 35.03 10.20 1.22
C GLU A 285 35.96 10.54 2.39
N LEU A 286 36.74 9.55 2.83
CA LEU A 286 37.99 9.75 3.57
C LEU A 286 38.92 10.64 2.72
N GLY A 287 38.72 11.96 2.70
CA GLY A 287 39.42 12.75 1.67
C GLY A 287 39.04 14.22 1.51
N GLY A 288 38.52 14.90 2.53
CA GLY A 288 38.61 16.36 2.60
C GLY A 288 37.31 17.16 2.45
N ARG A 289 36.96 17.79 3.58
CA ARG A 289 36.12 18.99 3.82
C ARG A 289 34.59 18.80 3.96
N SER A 290 34.10 18.96 5.19
CA SER A 290 33.01 19.88 5.60
C SER A 290 32.91 19.90 7.14
N GLU A 291 32.48 21.02 7.72
CA GLU A 291 32.18 21.16 9.17
C GLU A 291 31.00 20.22 9.57
N ASN A 292 30.57 19.98 10.81
CA ASN A 292 31.20 19.56 12.08
C ASN A 292 30.06 19.02 12.99
N PHE A 293 29.23 18.05 12.56
CA PHE A 293 28.09 17.52 13.35
C PHE A 293 27.95 16.00 13.12
N ALA A 294 27.97 15.19 14.18
CA ALA A 294 27.80 13.72 14.08
C ALA A 294 27.23 13.10 15.35
N TYR A 295 26.71 11.88 15.21
CA TYR A 295 26.29 11.01 16.29
C TYR A 295 25.23 11.65 17.23
N PRO A 296 24.10 12.15 16.68
CA PRO A 296 23.02 12.63 17.53
C PRO A 296 22.47 11.47 18.37
N VAL A 297 22.45 11.62 19.68
CA VAL A 297 21.85 10.65 20.60
C VAL A 297 20.97 11.35 21.62
N LEU A 298 19.84 10.71 21.94
CA LEU A 298 18.91 11.18 22.95
C LEU A 298 19.24 10.52 24.29
N VAL A 299 19.30 11.33 25.33
CA VAL A 299 19.54 10.88 26.71
C VAL A 299 18.49 11.52 27.60
N ASP A 300 17.89 10.73 28.50
CA ASP A 300 16.87 11.26 29.42
C ASP A 300 17.42 12.39 30.28
N GLN A 301 16.66 13.49 30.39
CA GLN A 301 17.11 14.65 31.14
C GLN A 301 17.09 14.41 32.65
N THR A 302 16.14 13.60 33.14
CA THR A 302 15.93 13.37 34.57
C THR A 302 16.83 12.26 35.10
N ASN A 303 17.01 11.20 34.32
CA ASN A 303 17.76 9.99 34.63
C ASN A 303 18.72 9.64 33.47
N PRO A 304 19.84 10.34 33.29
CA PRO A 304 20.74 10.15 32.14
C PRO A 304 21.35 8.74 31.96
N GLY A 305 21.29 7.89 32.99
CA GLY A 305 21.72 6.48 32.94
C GLY A 305 20.57 5.48 32.72
N SER A 306 19.37 5.97 32.42
CA SER A 306 18.19 5.16 32.11
C SER A 306 18.31 4.55 30.71
N ASP A 307 17.82 3.32 30.55
CA ASP A 307 17.66 2.66 29.25
C ASP A 307 16.47 3.25 28.46
N THR A 308 15.66 4.12 29.08
CA THR A 308 14.48 4.75 28.48
C THR A 308 14.49 6.26 28.55
N LEU A 309 13.82 6.88 27.58
CA LEU A 309 13.62 8.32 27.41
C LEU A 309 12.23 8.78 27.86
N GLY A 310 12.18 9.71 28.81
CA GLY A 310 10.96 10.41 29.22
C GLY A 310 10.56 11.53 28.27
N GLN A 311 9.74 12.46 28.77
CA GLN A 311 9.25 13.60 27.97
C GLN A 311 10.36 14.62 27.66
N SER A 312 11.28 14.83 28.60
CA SER A 312 12.36 15.81 28.47
C SER A 312 13.69 15.10 28.30
N ALA A 313 14.45 15.50 27.28
CA ALA A 313 15.68 14.85 26.89
C ALA A 313 16.80 15.85 26.58
N TRP A 314 18.03 15.37 26.65
CA TRP A 314 19.18 16.00 26.03
C TRP A 314 19.45 15.35 24.67
N LEU A 315 19.44 16.15 23.62
CA LEU A 315 20.07 15.79 22.36
C LEU A 315 21.56 16.06 22.48
N PHE A 316 22.36 15.01 22.61
CA PHE A 316 23.82 15.08 22.54
C PHE A 316 24.28 14.90 21.10
N TYR A 317 25.33 15.62 20.71
CA TYR A 317 25.96 15.47 19.41
C TYR A 317 27.43 15.89 19.47
N VAL A 318 28.22 15.40 18.52
CA VAL A 318 29.64 15.69 18.43
C VAL A 318 29.89 16.75 17.37
N THR A 319 30.77 17.69 17.70
CA THR A 319 31.31 18.67 16.75
C THR A 319 32.82 18.50 16.64
N PHE A 320 33.35 18.51 15.43
CA PHE A 320 34.78 18.30 15.17
C PHE A 320 35.53 19.64 15.24
N ASN A 321 36.78 19.62 15.71
CA ASN A 321 37.60 20.83 15.74
C ASN A 321 38.28 21.04 14.37
N PRO A 322 37.93 22.10 13.61
CA PRO A 322 38.43 22.29 12.25
C PRO A 322 39.94 22.53 12.16
N ALA A 323 40.60 22.89 13.26
CA ALA A 323 42.04 23.15 13.31
C ALA A 323 42.92 21.88 13.34
N ASN A 324 42.35 20.68 13.55
CA ASN A 324 43.10 19.43 13.73
C ASN A 324 42.46 18.25 12.97
N THR A 325 42.37 18.37 11.65
CA THR A 325 41.84 17.32 10.76
C THR A 325 42.79 16.12 10.71
N GLY A 326 42.60 15.17 11.63
CA GLY A 326 43.33 13.90 11.67
C GLY A 326 43.44 13.24 13.05
N ASN A 327 43.09 13.95 14.14
CA ASN A 327 43.15 13.40 15.50
C ASN A 327 41.76 13.31 16.15
N ALA A 328 41.61 12.52 17.22
CA ALA A 328 40.37 12.28 17.97
C ALA A 328 39.83 13.49 18.80
N ASP A 329 40.28 14.71 18.51
CA ASP A 329 39.84 15.93 19.22
C ASP A 329 38.42 16.34 18.80
N ARG A 330 37.46 16.22 19.73
CA ARG A 330 36.02 16.34 19.51
C ARG A 330 35.37 17.11 20.65
N ASN A 331 34.40 17.96 20.33
CA ASN A 331 33.56 18.62 21.33
C ASN A 331 32.20 17.95 21.40
N ILE A 332 31.81 17.50 22.59
CA ILE A 332 30.45 17.03 22.85
C ILE A 332 29.59 18.24 23.19
N ARG A 333 28.49 18.41 22.44
CA ARG A 333 27.47 19.43 22.66
C ARG A 333 26.19 18.76 23.15
N ARG A 334 25.35 19.51 23.85
CA ARG A 334 24.00 19.08 24.20
C ARG A 334 23.01 20.22 24.08
N VAL A 335 21.79 19.90 23.66
CA VAL A 335 20.65 20.81 23.61
C VAL A 335 19.47 20.13 24.30
N GLN A 336 18.70 20.87 25.09
CA GLN A 336 17.49 20.34 25.69
C GLN A 336 16.39 20.26 24.64
N VAL A 337 15.66 19.15 24.62
CA VAL A 337 14.47 18.94 23.80
C VAL A 337 13.35 18.43 24.68
N ASP A 338 12.13 18.86 24.38
CA ASP A 338 10.92 18.47 25.10
C ASP A 338 9.91 17.92 24.08
N PHE A 339 9.40 16.72 24.34
CA PHE A 339 8.43 16.07 23.49
C PHE A 339 6.99 16.46 23.84
N ALA A 340 6.14 16.49 22.82
CA ALA A 340 4.71 16.65 22.95
C ALA A 340 3.99 15.67 22.01
N THR A 341 2.81 15.23 22.41
CA THR A 341 1.89 14.44 21.57
C THR A 341 0.72 15.31 21.14
N HIS A 342 0.26 15.14 19.90
CA HIS A 342 -1.08 15.55 19.51
C HIS A 342 -1.77 14.40 18.78
N SER A 343 -3.11 14.40 18.81
CA SER A 343 -3.90 13.45 18.05
C SER A 343 -4.03 13.91 16.60
N VAL A 344 -3.93 12.98 15.65
CA VAL A 344 -4.15 13.23 14.23
C VAL A 344 -5.41 12.49 13.82
N THR A 345 -6.54 13.17 13.91
CA THR A 345 -7.85 12.63 13.47
C THR A 345 -8.21 13.08 12.06
N GLY A 346 -7.48 14.05 11.50
CA GLY A 346 -7.79 14.64 10.22
C GLY A 346 -6.90 15.81 9.85
N PHE A 347 -7.05 16.27 8.61
CA PHE A 347 -6.38 17.44 8.05
C PHE A 347 -7.40 18.40 7.48
N THR A 348 -7.11 19.70 7.54
CA THR A 348 -7.92 20.73 6.90
C THR A 348 -7.16 21.33 5.73
N VAL A 349 -7.59 20.99 4.53
CA VAL A 349 -7.08 21.57 3.28
C VAL A 349 -7.43 23.05 3.26
N THR A 350 -6.44 23.90 3.00
CA THR A 350 -6.61 25.37 3.01
C THR A 350 -5.99 26.06 1.80
N HIS A 351 -5.24 25.31 0.99
CA HIS A 351 -4.47 25.80 -0.15
C HIS A 351 -4.69 24.91 -1.39
N THR A 352 -4.37 25.46 -2.56
CA THR A 352 -4.46 24.81 -3.87
C THR A 352 -3.32 25.31 -4.77
N ASN A 353 -3.04 24.60 -5.87
CA ASN A 353 -2.06 24.98 -6.89
C ASN A 353 -0.63 25.15 -6.36
N LEU A 354 -0.20 24.21 -5.51
CA LEU A 354 1.15 24.22 -4.93
C LEU A 354 2.11 23.52 -5.90
N ASN A 355 2.93 24.32 -6.61
CA ASN A 355 4.09 23.81 -7.34
C ASN A 355 5.22 23.52 -6.32
N LEU A 356 5.63 22.25 -6.15
CA LEU A 356 6.74 21.74 -5.31
C LEU A 356 6.41 21.44 -3.82
N PRO A 357 7.23 20.56 -3.21
CA PRO A 357 6.89 19.16 -2.89
C PRO A 357 5.67 19.04 -1.97
N GLU A 358 4.97 17.94 -2.19
CA GLU A 358 3.60 17.70 -1.73
C GLU A 358 3.45 17.79 -0.21
N ASP A 359 4.38 17.23 0.54
CA ASP A 359 4.52 17.37 1.99
C ASP A 359 6.02 17.37 2.33
N ALA A 360 6.47 18.30 3.18
CA ALA A 360 7.90 18.47 3.47
C ALA A 360 8.46 17.34 4.34
N ASN A 361 7.63 16.75 5.20
CA ASN A 361 7.99 15.68 6.12
C ASN A 361 6.88 14.63 6.25
N PRO A 362 6.63 13.85 5.17
CA PRO A 362 5.51 12.92 5.15
C PRO A 362 5.53 11.90 6.30
N GLY A 363 4.40 11.74 6.99
CA GLY A 363 4.17 10.84 8.12
C GLY A 363 4.51 11.44 9.48
N ASP A 364 4.68 12.77 9.57
CA ASP A 364 5.00 13.48 10.81
C ASP A 364 3.78 13.97 11.61
N GLY A 365 2.58 13.77 11.09
CA GLY A 365 1.30 14.16 11.67
C GLY A 365 0.80 15.55 11.25
N TYR A 366 1.53 16.28 10.40
CA TYR A 366 1.18 17.62 9.96
C TYR A 366 1.03 17.68 8.44
N CYS A 367 -0.13 18.11 7.97
CA CYS A 367 -0.30 18.44 6.56
C CYS A 367 0.40 19.77 6.26
N ASP A 368 1.67 19.73 5.86
CA ASP A 368 2.47 20.92 5.58
C ASP A 368 3.52 20.70 4.48
N ASN A 369 3.43 21.49 3.43
CA ASN A 369 4.46 21.56 2.38
C ASN A 369 5.77 22.28 2.80
N GLY A 370 5.98 22.54 4.09
CA GLY A 370 7.15 23.24 4.64
C GLY A 370 7.00 24.76 4.74
N TYR A 371 5.87 25.30 4.28
CA TYR A 371 5.52 26.73 4.34
C TYR A 371 4.23 27.01 5.13
N GLY A 372 3.75 26.04 5.89
CA GLY A 372 2.48 26.08 6.62
C GLY A 372 1.25 25.90 5.71
N ARG A 373 1.38 25.18 4.59
CA ARG A 373 0.29 25.04 3.60
C ARG A 373 -0.12 23.58 3.41
N CYS A 374 -1.43 23.34 3.53
CA CYS A 374 -2.05 22.03 3.34
C CYS A 374 -2.90 22.04 2.06
N SER A 375 -2.51 21.26 1.04
CA SER A 375 -3.32 20.97 -0.16
C SER A 375 -3.94 19.57 -0.09
N VAL A 376 -4.73 19.18 -1.11
CA VAL A 376 -5.29 17.82 -1.18
C VAL A 376 -4.18 16.78 -1.28
N ILE A 377 -3.15 17.05 -2.09
CA ILE A 377 -2.03 16.10 -2.24
C ILE A 377 -1.24 16.00 -0.93
N THR A 378 -0.95 17.14 -0.26
CA THR A 378 -0.27 17.16 1.05
C THR A 378 -1.00 16.26 2.05
N ALA A 379 -2.32 16.41 2.17
CA ALA A 379 -3.12 15.65 3.12
C ALA A 379 -3.17 14.15 2.80
N ILE A 380 -3.25 13.79 1.51
CA ILE A 380 -3.24 12.39 1.07
C ILE A 380 -1.88 11.74 1.33
N ASN A 381 -0.79 12.46 1.03
CA ASN A 381 0.55 11.97 1.27
C ASN A 381 0.83 11.72 2.74
N GLU A 382 0.47 12.70 3.57
CA GLU A 382 0.60 12.59 5.01
C GLU A 382 -0.21 11.38 5.52
N SER A 383 -1.43 11.20 5.02
CA SER A 383 -2.25 10.03 5.34
C SER A 383 -1.65 8.70 4.88
N ASN A 384 -1.01 8.66 3.70
CA ASN A 384 -0.43 7.46 3.11
C ASN A 384 0.81 6.97 3.87
N GLN A 385 1.59 7.90 4.45
CA GLN A 385 2.77 7.57 5.23
C GLN A 385 2.47 7.20 6.69
N ARG A 386 1.18 7.14 7.06
CA ARG A 386 0.78 6.61 8.36
C ARG A 386 1.26 5.17 8.51
N PRO A 387 1.80 4.80 9.68
CA PRO A 387 2.30 3.47 9.90
C PRO A 387 1.28 2.36 9.63
N PRO A 388 1.71 1.16 9.17
CA PRO A 388 0.80 0.09 8.78
C PRO A 388 -0.22 -0.34 9.85
N TRP A 389 0.14 -0.24 11.13
CA TRP A 389 -0.74 -0.65 12.25
C TRP A 389 -1.86 0.35 12.57
N VAL A 390 -1.83 1.57 12.02
CA VAL A 390 -2.92 2.56 12.16
C VAL A 390 -4.14 2.15 11.30
N ALA A 391 -3.97 1.18 10.39
CA ALA A 391 -4.77 1.03 9.18
C ALA A 391 -6.09 0.24 9.26
N ALA A 392 -6.71 -0.02 10.43
CA ALA A 392 -7.97 -0.77 10.47
C ALA A 392 -9.17 -0.06 11.12
N SER A 393 -8.97 0.70 12.21
CA SER A 393 -10.10 1.22 13.01
C SER A 393 -10.27 2.74 13.01
N GLU A 394 -9.22 3.50 12.69
CA GLU A 394 -9.26 4.96 12.82
C GLU A 394 -9.42 5.66 11.46
N GLU A 395 -10.55 6.35 11.31
CA GLU A 395 -10.84 7.17 10.14
C GLU A 395 -10.09 8.50 10.25
N LEU A 396 -9.21 8.75 9.27
CA LEU A 396 -8.62 10.07 9.08
C LEU A 396 -9.51 10.87 8.16
N VAL A 397 -9.97 12.03 8.62
CA VAL A 397 -10.87 12.90 7.86
C VAL A 397 -10.08 14.03 7.20
N ILE A 398 -10.17 14.13 5.88
CA ILE A 398 -9.69 15.28 5.12
C ILE A 398 -10.88 16.22 4.91
N GLU A 399 -10.86 17.34 5.63
CA GLU A 399 -11.85 18.41 5.55
C GLU A 399 -11.29 19.61 4.77
N PHE A 400 -12.15 20.57 4.46
CA PHE A 400 -11.80 21.72 3.64
C PHE A 400 -12.14 23.03 4.34
N GLY A 401 -11.13 23.89 4.48
CA GLY A 401 -11.24 25.18 5.14
C GLY A 401 -12.07 26.18 4.33
N ASN A 402 -12.80 27.05 5.02
CA ASN A 402 -13.70 28.06 4.44
C ASN A 402 -13.03 29.12 3.55
N SER A 403 -11.70 29.12 3.46
CA SER A 403 -10.95 29.99 2.54
C SER A 403 -10.93 29.46 1.11
N LEU A 404 -11.26 28.18 0.90
CA LEU A 404 -11.29 27.54 -0.41
C LEU A 404 -12.57 27.93 -1.17
N SER A 405 -12.43 28.11 -2.49
CA SER A 405 -13.57 28.37 -3.38
C SER A 405 -13.19 28.10 -4.83
N GLY A 406 -14.19 27.84 -5.69
CA GLY A 406 -13.98 27.65 -7.12
C GLY A 406 -13.38 26.28 -7.43
N VAL A 407 -12.25 26.27 -8.14
CA VAL A 407 -11.56 25.04 -8.57
C VAL A 407 -10.27 24.89 -7.76
N ILE A 408 -10.13 23.72 -7.13
CA ILE A 408 -8.90 23.23 -6.51
C ILE A 408 -8.12 22.50 -7.60
N THR A 409 -7.04 23.13 -8.05
CA THR A 409 -6.09 22.54 -9.00
C THR A 409 -4.94 21.92 -8.22
N GLU A 410 -4.50 20.76 -8.68
CA GLU A 410 -3.33 20.06 -8.17
C GLU A 410 -2.57 19.50 -9.38
N ASP A 411 -1.27 19.28 -9.25
CA ASP A 411 -0.40 18.96 -10.38
C ASP A 411 -0.74 17.60 -11.04
N TYR A 412 -1.35 16.67 -10.29
CA TYR A 412 -1.69 15.34 -10.77
C TYR A 412 -2.71 14.60 -9.86
N ALA A 413 -3.26 13.48 -10.36
CA ALA A 413 -4.20 12.63 -9.64
C ALA A 413 -3.53 11.89 -8.47
N SER A 414 -4.00 12.12 -7.24
CA SER A 414 -3.40 11.50 -6.05
C SER A 414 -3.87 10.06 -5.84
N THR A 415 -2.95 9.18 -5.45
CA THR A 415 -3.29 7.81 -5.04
C THR A 415 -3.46 7.72 -3.53
N VAL A 416 -4.60 7.22 -3.09
CA VAL A 416 -4.98 7.02 -1.69
C VAL A 416 -4.81 5.54 -1.37
N THR A 417 -3.88 5.22 -0.46
CA THR A 417 -3.53 3.83 -0.10
C THR A 417 -3.93 3.46 1.33
N LYS A 418 -4.38 4.43 2.11
CA LYS A 418 -4.86 4.26 3.49
C LYS A 418 -6.31 4.73 3.59
N LYS A 419 -7.09 4.05 4.43
CA LYS A 419 -8.49 4.41 4.70
C LYS A 419 -8.59 5.88 5.13
N ILE A 420 -9.40 6.65 4.40
CA ILE A 420 -9.69 8.06 4.68
C ILE A 420 -11.16 8.39 4.41
N VAL A 421 -11.61 9.49 5.00
CA VAL A 421 -12.85 10.18 4.65
C VAL A 421 -12.48 11.50 3.98
N ILE A 422 -13.01 11.77 2.79
CA ILE A 422 -12.97 13.09 2.17
C ILE A 422 -14.31 13.77 2.44
N ASP A 423 -14.30 14.84 3.22
CA ASP A 423 -15.50 15.48 3.76
C ASP A 423 -15.60 16.95 3.37
N GLY A 424 -16.33 17.23 2.29
CA GLY A 424 -16.71 18.60 1.91
C GLY A 424 -17.90 19.14 2.68
N THR A 425 -18.58 18.31 3.50
CA THR A 425 -19.85 18.69 4.17
C THR A 425 -19.66 19.67 5.32
N THR A 426 -18.42 19.83 5.82
CA THR A 426 -18.06 20.78 6.87
C THR A 426 -17.82 22.19 6.34
N HIS A 427 -17.69 22.36 5.02
CA HIS A 427 -17.50 23.67 4.40
C HIS A 427 -18.77 24.51 4.48
N SER A 428 -18.65 25.79 4.83
CA SER A 428 -19.78 26.69 5.11
C SER A 428 -20.71 26.97 3.92
N SER A 429 -20.22 26.77 2.69
CA SER A 429 -21.04 26.90 1.46
C SER A 429 -21.74 25.61 1.04
N TYR A 430 -21.43 24.47 1.68
CA TYR A 430 -22.08 23.21 1.37
C TYR A 430 -23.55 23.25 1.78
N VAL A 431 -24.41 22.81 0.88
CA VAL A 431 -25.84 22.57 1.15
C VAL A 431 -26.16 21.16 0.66
N ALA A 432 -26.63 20.31 1.57
CA ALA A 432 -26.99 18.94 1.25
C ALA A 432 -28.21 18.88 0.30
N ASN A 433 -28.23 17.87 -0.56
CA ASN A 433 -29.37 17.59 -1.42
C ASN A 433 -30.56 17.12 -0.57
N THR A 434 -31.75 17.65 -0.85
CA THR A 434 -33.00 17.25 -0.18
C THR A 434 -34.03 16.64 -1.13
N ASN A 435 -33.84 16.82 -2.44
CA ASN A 435 -34.72 16.27 -3.47
C ASN A 435 -34.42 14.79 -3.72
N ALA A 436 -35.45 13.97 -3.92
CA ALA A 436 -35.24 12.63 -4.46
C ALA A 436 -34.62 12.73 -5.87
N PRO A 437 -33.91 11.71 -6.38
CA PRO A 437 -33.36 11.75 -7.75
C PRO A 437 -34.39 12.07 -8.84
N THR A 438 -35.65 11.65 -8.65
CA THR A 438 -36.78 11.95 -9.54
C THR A 438 -37.28 13.39 -9.47
N GLU A 439 -36.81 14.17 -8.50
CA GLU A 439 -37.18 15.57 -8.26
C GLU A 439 -36.04 16.56 -8.61
N GLY A 440 -34.93 16.05 -9.16
CA GLY A 440 -33.77 16.86 -9.54
C GLY A 440 -32.72 17.00 -8.44
N TRP A 441 -31.71 17.84 -8.68
CA TRP A 441 -30.63 18.13 -7.73
C TRP A 441 -30.76 19.55 -7.18
N ASN A 442 -30.63 19.72 -5.86
CA ASN A 442 -30.64 21.03 -5.21
C ASN A 442 -29.48 21.24 -4.23
N ALA A 443 -28.47 20.37 -4.25
CA ALA A 443 -27.28 20.55 -3.43
C ALA A 443 -26.36 21.63 -3.99
N THR A 444 -25.66 22.30 -3.08
CA THR A 444 -24.55 23.22 -3.40
C THR A 444 -23.26 22.56 -2.93
N LEU A 445 -22.33 22.33 -3.86
CA LEU A 445 -20.99 21.82 -3.55
C LEU A 445 -20.01 23.00 -3.45
N PRO A 446 -19.05 22.96 -2.51
CA PRO A 446 -18.23 24.12 -2.18
C PRO A 446 -17.19 24.50 -3.23
N PHE A 447 -16.62 23.51 -3.91
CA PHE A 447 -15.54 23.62 -4.88
C PHE A 447 -15.47 22.36 -5.76
N GLU A 448 -14.71 22.43 -6.83
CA GLU A 448 -14.31 21.31 -7.70
C GLU A 448 -12.86 20.92 -7.44
N ILE A 449 -12.56 19.62 -7.37
CA ILE A 449 -11.19 19.09 -7.36
C ILE A 449 -10.87 18.57 -8.76
N GLU A 450 -10.02 19.28 -9.49
CA GLU A 450 -9.75 19.03 -10.93
C GLU A 450 -8.84 17.82 -11.17
N SER A 451 -7.90 17.53 -10.28
CA SER A 451 -6.82 16.56 -10.54
C SER A 451 -7.26 15.09 -10.53
N GLY A 452 -8.44 14.78 -10.00
CA GLY A 452 -8.94 13.41 -9.82
C GLY A 452 -8.23 12.63 -8.71
N LEU A 453 -8.80 11.48 -8.31
CA LEU A 453 -8.29 10.64 -7.21
C LEU A 453 -8.33 9.15 -7.56
N ASN A 454 -7.31 8.42 -7.12
CA ASN A 454 -7.22 6.97 -7.27
C ASN A 454 -7.24 6.30 -5.89
N PHE A 455 -8.26 5.49 -5.58
CA PHE A 455 -8.37 4.79 -4.29
C PHE A 455 -7.86 3.36 -4.39
N GLN A 456 -7.04 2.94 -3.43
CA GLN A 456 -6.58 1.56 -3.22
C GLN A 456 -6.95 1.11 -1.81
N GLY A 457 -7.42 -0.13 -1.70
CA GLY A 457 -7.99 -0.66 -0.47
C GLY A 457 -9.47 -0.26 -0.29
N SER A 458 -10.01 -0.59 0.88
CA SER A 458 -11.44 -0.51 1.16
C SER A 458 -11.77 0.34 2.39
N GLY A 459 -13.03 0.74 2.50
CA GLY A 459 -13.53 1.54 3.64
C GLY A 459 -13.38 3.05 3.45
N HIS A 460 -13.02 3.51 2.25
CA HIS A 460 -12.97 4.94 1.93
C HIS A 460 -14.38 5.53 1.85
N LEU A 461 -14.53 6.79 2.27
CA LEU A 461 -15.76 7.56 2.13
C LEU A 461 -15.48 8.90 1.46
N VAL A 462 -16.25 9.23 0.43
CA VAL A 462 -16.25 10.54 -0.23
C VAL A 462 -17.63 11.16 -0.07
N LYS A 463 -17.68 12.38 0.50
CA LYS A 463 -18.95 13.09 0.69
C LYS A 463 -18.85 14.60 0.52
N GLY A 464 -19.89 15.18 -0.09
CA GLY A 464 -20.06 16.63 -0.16
C GLY A 464 -19.07 17.38 -1.05
N VAL A 465 -18.47 16.71 -2.04
CA VAL A 465 -17.43 17.30 -2.91
C VAL A 465 -17.76 17.14 -4.40
N HIS A 466 -17.21 18.01 -5.25
CA HIS A 466 -17.15 17.79 -6.70
C HIS A 466 -15.73 17.37 -7.07
N ILE A 467 -15.56 16.22 -7.74
CA ILE A 467 -14.27 15.70 -8.20
C ILE A 467 -14.39 15.34 -9.69
N SER A 468 -13.41 15.75 -10.49
CA SER A 468 -13.38 15.50 -11.94
C SER A 468 -13.32 14.01 -12.30
N SER A 469 -12.55 13.22 -11.56
CA SER A 469 -12.46 11.79 -11.78
C SER A 469 -12.12 11.02 -10.52
N ILE A 470 -12.73 9.86 -10.36
CA ILE A 470 -12.36 8.88 -9.35
C ILE A 470 -12.13 7.54 -10.03
N SER A 471 -10.99 6.92 -9.73
CA SER A 471 -10.75 5.51 -10.04
C SER A 471 -10.57 4.72 -8.75
N VAL A 472 -11.12 3.52 -8.69
CA VAL A 472 -11.12 2.67 -7.49
C VAL A 472 -10.51 1.32 -7.83
N GLY A 473 -9.35 1.04 -7.26
CA GLY A 473 -8.59 -0.19 -7.47
C GLY A 473 -7.91 -0.28 -8.82
N SER A 474 -7.50 -1.51 -9.12
CA SER A 474 -6.96 -1.96 -10.40
C SER A 474 -7.53 -3.34 -10.73
N GLU A 475 -7.26 -3.88 -11.91
CA GLU A 475 -7.69 -5.24 -12.28
C GLU A 475 -7.16 -6.34 -11.33
N SER A 476 -6.11 -6.03 -10.55
CA SER A 476 -5.41 -6.98 -9.68
C SER A 476 -5.65 -6.76 -8.18
N ASP A 477 -6.43 -5.75 -7.77
CA ASP A 477 -6.58 -5.37 -6.36
C ASP A 477 -8.05 -5.27 -5.92
N THR A 478 -8.29 -5.64 -4.65
CA THR A 478 -9.59 -5.54 -3.98
C THR A 478 -9.73 -4.16 -3.34
N SER A 479 -10.46 -3.26 -3.99
CA SER A 479 -10.65 -1.89 -3.52
C SER A 479 -12.11 -1.48 -3.54
N ALA A 480 -12.52 -0.61 -2.61
CA ALA A 480 -13.92 -0.21 -2.47
C ALA A 480 -14.06 1.20 -1.92
N VAL A 481 -15.07 1.92 -2.42
CA VAL A 481 -15.41 3.26 -1.95
C VAL A 481 -16.91 3.43 -1.73
N ARG A 482 -17.26 4.24 -0.73
CA ARG A 482 -18.59 4.79 -0.53
C ARG A 482 -18.62 6.24 -1.03
N ILE A 483 -19.53 6.59 -1.93
CA ILE A 483 -19.70 7.97 -2.43
C ILE A 483 -21.13 8.45 -2.21
N ILE A 484 -21.30 9.59 -1.53
CA ILE A 484 -22.60 10.22 -1.24
C ILE A 484 -22.59 11.73 -1.40
N GLY A 485 -23.73 12.32 -1.76
CA GLY A 485 -23.93 13.77 -1.73
C GLY A 485 -22.87 14.55 -2.51
N SER A 486 -22.29 13.93 -3.55
CA SER A 486 -21.11 14.41 -4.27
C SER A 486 -21.39 14.51 -5.77
N ARG A 487 -20.54 15.26 -6.48
CA ARG A 487 -20.52 15.27 -7.95
C ARG A 487 -19.24 14.61 -8.45
N ILE A 488 -19.35 13.57 -9.27
CA ILE A 488 -18.20 12.89 -9.88
C ILE A 488 -18.37 12.89 -11.39
N ASP A 489 -17.46 13.55 -12.11
CA ASP A 489 -17.61 13.68 -13.56
C ASP A 489 -17.27 12.37 -14.30
N THR A 490 -16.23 11.64 -13.88
CA THR A 490 -15.90 10.29 -14.38
C THR A 490 -15.61 9.33 -13.24
N LEU A 491 -16.29 8.18 -13.18
CA LEU A 491 -16.11 7.17 -12.14
C LEU A 491 -15.72 5.81 -12.75
N ASN A 492 -14.56 5.28 -12.36
CA ASN A 492 -14.09 3.95 -12.76
C ASN A 492 -13.99 3.03 -11.53
N LEU A 493 -14.71 1.91 -11.54
CA LEU A 493 -14.72 0.93 -10.45
C LEU A 493 -14.06 -0.36 -10.94
N TYR A 494 -12.84 -0.64 -10.48
CA TYR A 494 -12.07 -1.85 -10.84
C TYR A 494 -12.15 -2.97 -9.79
N GLY A 495 -12.39 -2.64 -8.51
CA GLY A 495 -12.23 -3.55 -7.37
C GLY A 495 -13.11 -4.82 -7.37
N THR A 496 -12.59 -5.89 -6.75
CA THR A 496 -13.20 -7.24 -6.76
C THR A 496 -13.60 -7.78 -5.36
N THR A 497 -14.75 -8.46 -5.36
CA THR A 497 -15.46 -9.39 -4.44
C THR A 497 -15.40 -9.40 -2.89
N GLU A 498 -14.50 -8.73 -2.15
CA GLU A 498 -14.60 -8.82 -0.66
C GLU A 498 -15.51 -7.75 -0.05
N THR A 499 -15.42 -6.51 -0.55
CA THR A 499 -16.31 -5.41 -0.19
C THR A 499 -16.64 -4.61 -1.44
N PRO A 500 -17.90 -4.57 -1.90
CA PRO A 500 -18.25 -3.84 -3.11
C PRO A 500 -18.33 -2.32 -2.87
N SER A 501 -18.10 -1.54 -3.92
CA SER A 501 -18.34 -0.10 -3.89
C SER A 501 -19.84 0.20 -3.84
N VAL A 502 -20.20 1.26 -3.12
CA VAL A 502 -21.60 1.70 -2.98
C VAL A 502 -21.70 3.20 -3.31
N ILE A 503 -22.30 3.47 -4.45
CA ILE A 503 -22.39 4.81 -5.04
C ILE A 503 -23.84 5.28 -4.98
N GLY A 504 -24.08 6.28 -4.13
CA GLY A 504 -25.41 6.83 -3.85
C GLY A 504 -26.15 6.07 -2.75
N GLY A 505 -27.45 6.25 -2.60
CA GLY A 505 -28.18 5.68 -1.47
C GLY A 505 -29.70 5.79 -1.61
N GLN A 506 -30.40 5.60 -0.50
CA GLN A 506 -31.88 5.68 -0.44
C GLN A 506 -32.35 7.04 0.06
N LEU A 507 -31.49 7.78 0.78
CA LEU A 507 -31.80 9.12 1.25
C LEU A 507 -31.49 10.16 0.16
N SER A 508 -32.28 11.22 0.07
CA SER A 508 -32.03 12.33 -0.85
C SER A 508 -30.63 12.94 -0.67
N SER A 509 -30.13 13.01 0.57
CA SER A 509 -28.79 13.52 0.88
C SER A 509 -27.66 12.61 0.42
N GLU A 510 -27.96 11.35 0.11
CA GLU A 510 -26.97 10.39 -0.41
C GLU A 510 -26.89 10.37 -1.92
N ALA A 511 -27.86 10.97 -2.63
CA ALA A 511 -27.82 11.07 -4.08
C ALA A 511 -26.52 11.71 -4.54
N ASN A 512 -25.97 11.23 -5.65
CA ASN A 512 -24.86 11.87 -6.33
C ASN A 512 -25.27 12.42 -7.68
N LEU A 513 -24.44 13.31 -8.18
CA LEU A 513 -24.49 13.82 -9.53
C LEU A 513 -23.30 13.25 -10.32
N LEU A 514 -23.56 12.38 -11.28
CA LEU A 514 -22.51 11.63 -11.98
C LEU A 514 -22.46 12.02 -13.47
N GLY A 515 -21.25 12.09 -14.03
CA GLY A 515 -21.09 12.25 -15.48
C GLY A 515 -21.15 10.90 -16.20
N SER A 516 -20.16 10.04 -15.97
CA SER A 516 -20.12 8.65 -16.48
C SER A 516 -19.58 7.66 -15.44
N VAL A 517 -20.00 6.39 -15.54
CA VAL A 517 -19.59 5.31 -14.66
C VAL A 517 -19.18 4.09 -15.48
N THR A 518 -17.97 3.57 -15.24
CA THR A 518 -17.52 2.30 -15.79
C THR A 518 -17.25 1.32 -14.65
N MET A 519 -17.93 0.17 -14.71
CA MET A 519 -17.89 -0.89 -13.70
C MET A 519 -17.12 -2.08 -14.28
N PHE A 520 -15.81 -2.11 -14.04
CA PHE A 520 -14.91 -3.23 -14.36
C PHE A 520 -14.96 -4.31 -13.26
N GLY A 521 -15.24 -3.89 -12.02
CA GLY A 521 -15.48 -4.73 -10.86
C GLY A 521 -16.82 -5.45 -10.89
N ASN A 522 -17.01 -6.32 -9.91
CA ASN A 522 -18.23 -7.12 -9.74
C ASN A 522 -18.90 -6.85 -8.39
N ALA A 523 -20.22 -7.05 -8.33
CA ALA A 523 -21.04 -6.83 -7.15
C ALA A 523 -21.14 -5.37 -6.65
N ASP A 524 -20.66 -4.39 -7.42
CA ASP A 524 -20.80 -2.98 -7.08
C ASP A 524 -22.27 -2.54 -7.15
N THR A 525 -22.62 -1.57 -6.30
CA THR A 525 -23.97 -1.00 -6.25
C THR A 525 -23.95 0.47 -6.63
N LEU A 526 -24.71 0.81 -7.66
CA LEU A 526 -25.00 2.19 -8.09
C LEU A 526 -26.48 2.48 -7.87
N THR A 527 -26.82 3.23 -6.82
CA THR A 527 -28.21 3.47 -6.45
C THR A 527 -28.56 4.93 -6.17
N GLY A 528 -29.71 5.39 -6.69
CA GLY A 528 -30.28 6.68 -6.29
C GLY A 528 -29.48 7.89 -6.76
N ASN A 529 -28.89 7.84 -7.96
CA ASN A 529 -28.07 8.93 -8.50
C ASN A 529 -28.76 9.63 -9.67
N LEU A 530 -28.38 10.89 -9.92
CA LEU A 530 -28.63 11.57 -11.19
C LEU A 530 -27.40 11.44 -12.08
N ILE A 531 -27.58 11.12 -13.35
CA ILE A 531 -26.47 10.88 -14.29
C ILE A 531 -26.68 11.68 -15.57
N GLY A 532 -25.69 12.51 -15.94
CA GLY A 532 -25.72 13.36 -17.14
C GLY A 532 -26.57 14.63 -17.05
N MET A 533 -27.38 14.80 -16.00
CA MET A 533 -28.27 15.96 -15.80
C MET A 533 -28.55 16.26 -14.32
N ASP A 534 -28.78 17.55 -13.99
CA ASP A 534 -28.84 18.07 -12.61
C ASP A 534 -30.22 18.62 -12.18
N GLY A 535 -31.29 18.37 -12.91
CA GLY A 535 -32.59 18.97 -12.58
C GLY A 535 -32.87 20.32 -13.25
N THR A 536 -31.85 21.08 -13.66
CA THR A 536 -32.04 22.35 -14.41
C THR A 536 -32.26 22.13 -15.90
N GLY A 537 -32.08 20.87 -16.35
CA GLY A 537 -32.18 20.47 -17.75
C GLY A 537 -30.89 20.65 -18.54
N SER A 538 -29.83 21.16 -17.92
CA SER A 538 -28.49 21.29 -18.49
C SER A 538 -27.81 19.92 -18.56
N ALA A 539 -27.15 19.62 -19.68
CA ALA A 539 -26.22 18.50 -19.76
C ALA A 539 -25.00 18.85 -18.90
N ILE A 540 -24.61 17.95 -18.00
CA ILE A 540 -23.46 18.18 -17.13
C ILE A 540 -22.18 17.93 -17.91
N ILE A 541 -22.13 16.82 -18.65
CA ILE A 541 -21.06 16.39 -19.55
C ILE A 541 -21.71 15.49 -20.62
N ASP A 542 -21.36 15.66 -21.90
CA ASP A 542 -21.56 14.59 -22.90
C ASP A 542 -20.32 13.70 -22.86
N PRO A 543 -20.39 12.51 -22.25
CA PRO A 543 -19.19 11.74 -21.94
C PRO A 543 -18.55 11.11 -23.18
N GLY A 544 -19.18 11.20 -24.36
CA GLY A 544 -18.70 10.50 -25.56
C GLY A 544 -18.77 8.97 -25.44
N VAL A 545 -19.44 8.46 -24.40
CA VAL A 545 -19.62 7.03 -24.07
C VAL A 545 -21.01 6.81 -23.45
N ALA A 546 -21.36 5.56 -23.14
CA ALA A 546 -22.57 5.26 -22.36
C ALA A 546 -22.48 5.85 -20.94
N PHE A 547 -23.61 6.23 -20.33
CA PHE A 547 -23.60 6.75 -18.96
C PHE A 547 -23.10 5.71 -17.95
N ILE A 548 -23.55 4.47 -18.13
CA ILE A 548 -23.10 3.33 -17.33
C ILE A 548 -22.59 2.26 -18.29
N THR A 549 -21.33 1.87 -18.15
CA THR A 549 -20.75 0.70 -18.82
C THR A 549 -20.45 -0.37 -17.79
N ILE A 550 -21.01 -1.57 -17.98
CA ILE A 550 -20.76 -2.73 -17.11
C ILE A 550 -19.91 -3.72 -17.89
N GLN A 551 -18.78 -4.15 -17.31
CA GLN A 551 -17.86 -5.11 -17.94
C GLN A 551 -17.76 -6.44 -17.18
N ASN A 552 -18.43 -6.57 -16.03
CA ASN A 552 -18.34 -7.74 -15.18
C ASN A 552 -19.67 -8.04 -14.47
N ALA A 553 -19.73 -9.22 -13.85
CA ALA A 553 -20.96 -9.83 -13.36
C ALA A 553 -21.50 -9.21 -12.06
N GLY A 554 -22.78 -9.46 -11.78
CA GLY A 554 -23.37 -9.28 -10.44
C GLY A 554 -23.57 -7.84 -9.96
N ASN A 555 -23.40 -6.83 -10.82
CA ASN A 555 -23.57 -5.43 -10.44
C ASN A 555 -25.06 -5.06 -10.26
N VAL A 556 -25.35 -4.14 -9.35
CA VAL A 556 -26.71 -3.65 -9.05
C VAL A 556 -26.83 -2.17 -9.40
N ILE A 557 -27.68 -1.86 -10.38
CA ILE A 557 -27.93 -0.51 -10.86
C ILE A 557 -29.39 -0.21 -10.59
N SER A 558 -29.67 0.63 -9.58
CA SER A 558 -31.04 0.83 -9.12
C SER A 558 -31.46 2.27 -8.85
N ASN A 559 -32.70 2.64 -9.17
CA ASN A 559 -33.28 3.94 -8.79
C ASN A 559 -32.49 5.15 -9.31
N ASN A 560 -31.70 5.01 -10.39
CA ASN A 560 -30.96 6.12 -10.98
C ASN A 560 -31.82 6.85 -12.02
N VAL A 561 -31.58 8.14 -12.19
CA VAL A 561 -32.24 9.00 -13.19
C VAL A 561 -31.20 9.52 -14.16
N MET A 562 -31.33 9.23 -15.45
CA MET A 562 -30.29 9.53 -16.44
C MET A 562 -30.83 10.03 -17.78
N GLY A 563 -30.11 10.97 -18.40
CA GLY A 563 -30.48 11.56 -19.68
C GLY A 563 -29.43 12.55 -20.19
N ASN A 564 -29.55 12.95 -21.47
CA ASN A 564 -28.63 13.77 -22.27
C ASN A 564 -27.33 13.05 -22.72
N THR A 565 -27.42 11.84 -23.27
CA THR A 565 -26.27 11.16 -23.90
C THR A 565 -26.48 10.98 -25.39
N ASN A 566 -25.42 11.13 -26.19
CA ASN A 566 -25.41 10.75 -27.61
C ASN A 566 -25.16 9.24 -27.84
N TYR A 567 -24.98 8.47 -26.76
CA TYR A 567 -24.74 7.03 -26.78
C TYR A 567 -25.89 6.31 -26.05
N ARG A 568 -25.59 5.16 -25.44
CA ARG A 568 -26.54 4.34 -24.67
C ARG A 568 -26.68 4.86 -23.25
N GLY A 569 -27.84 4.65 -22.63
CA GLY A 569 -28.02 4.89 -21.20
C GLY A 569 -27.16 3.92 -20.39
N ILE A 570 -27.52 2.64 -20.45
CA ILE A 570 -26.78 1.55 -19.80
C ILE A 570 -26.27 0.59 -20.88
N ASN A 571 -24.99 0.28 -20.85
CA ASN A 571 -24.34 -0.66 -21.75
C ASN A 571 -23.74 -1.82 -20.93
N ILE A 572 -24.40 -2.97 -20.94
CA ILE A 572 -23.84 -4.21 -20.40
C ILE A 572 -22.95 -4.79 -21.49
N SER A 573 -21.65 -4.51 -21.42
CA SER A 573 -20.68 -4.94 -22.43
C SER A 573 -20.21 -6.38 -22.22
N ASN A 574 -20.16 -6.82 -20.96
CA ASN A 574 -19.78 -8.16 -20.55
C ASN A 574 -20.27 -8.42 -19.10
N GLY A 575 -20.19 -9.67 -18.65
CA GLY A 575 -20.53 -10.10 -17.29
C GLY A 575 -22.01 -10.44 -17.13
N ASP A 576 -22.30 -11.65 -16.64
CA ASP A 576 -23.66 -12.16 -16.46
C ASP A 576 -24.25 -11.75 -15.10
N GLY A 577 -25.56 -11.90 -14.92
CA GLY A 577 -26.18 -11.80 -13.59
C GLY A 577 -26.28 -10.39 -13.02
N ASN A 578 -26.23 -9.35 -13.85
CA ASN A 578 -26.45 -7.97 -13.39
C ASN A 578 -27.95 -7.71 -13.13
N LEU A 579 -28.24 -6.86 -12.15
CA LEU A 579 -29.58 -6.40 -11.81
C LEU A 579 -29.73 -4.91 -12.15
N ILE A 580 -30.55 -4.62 -13.16
CA ILE A 580 -30.87 -3.26 -13.59
C ILE A 580 -32.33 -2.98 -13.22
N THR A 581 -32.58 -2.19 -12.18
CA THR A 581 -33.94 -2.05 -11.65
C THR A 581 -34.39 -0.63 -11.31
N ASN A 582 -35.63 -0.29 -11.62
CA ASN A 582 -36.26 0.99 -11.24
C ASN A 582 -35.49 2.24 -11.69
N ASN A 583 -34.68 2.15 -12.75
CA ASN A 583 -33.99 3.31 -13.31
C ASN A 583 -34.93 4.08 -14.24
N VAL A 584 -34.74 5.39 -14.35
CA VAL A 584 -35.42 6.26 -15.32
C VAL A 584 -34.42 6.75 -16.34
N ILE A 585 -34.68 6.49 -17.62
CA ILE A 585 -33.72 6.66 -18.72
C ILE A 585 -34.36 7.48 -19.84
N GLY A 586 -33.66 8.54 -20.24
CA GLY A 586 -33.97 9.33 -21.43
C GLY A 586 -34.94 10.51 -21.21
N PHE A 587 -35.37 10.77 -19.99
CA PHE A 587 -36.16 11.97 -19.67
C PHE A 587 -35.94 12.45 -18.25
N ALA A 588 -36.29 13.71 -18.01
CA ALA A 588 -36.33 14.35 -16.72
C ALA A 588 -37.68 14.10 -16.02
N PRO A 589 -37.76 13.35 -14.91
CA PRO A 589 -39.05 12.99 -14.30
C PRO A 589 -39.78 14.17 -13.64
N TRP A 590 -39.05 15.19 -13.21
CA TRP A 590 -39.58 16.37 -12.51
C TRP A 590 -40.37 17.33 -13.41
N ASP A 591 -40.06 17.38 -14.71
CA ASP A 591 -40.75 18.24 -15.68
C ASP A 591 -41.27 17.48 -16.93
N GLY A 592 -40.90 16.21 -17.06
CA GLY A 592 -41.25 15.36 -18.20
C GLY A 592 -40.51 15.71 -19.49
N SER A 593 -39.45 16.50 -19.47
CA SER A 593 -38.73 16.92 -20.68
C SER A 593 -37.89 15.81 -21.29
N ASP A 594 -37.80 15.80 -22.63
CA ASP A 594 -36.94 14.90 -23.42
C ASP A 594 -35.47 15.16 -23.07
N LYS A 595 -34.81 14.11 -22.58
CA LYS A 595 -33.37 14.03 -22.28
C LYS A 595 -32.80 12.76 -22.90
N GLY A 596 -33.26 12.42 -24.10
CA GLY A 596 -33.09 11.11 -24.71
C GLY A 596 -31.66 10.61 -24.80
N THR A 597 -31.55 9.35 -25.20
CA THR A 597 -30.27 8.69 -25.51
C THR A 597 -30.06 8.66 -27.02
N GLY A 598 -28.83 8.76 -27.50
CA GLY A 598 -28.49 8.64 -28.92
C GLY A 598 -28.41 7.20 -29.45
N GLY A 599 -28.39 6.22 -28.55
CA GLY A 599 -28.57 4.78 -28.80
C GLY A 599 -29.63 4.18 -27.87
N ALA A 600 -29.49 2.88 -27.53
CA ALA A 600 -30.43 2.19 -26.67
C ALA A 600 -30.50 2.79 -25.26
N GLY A 601 -31.68 2.72 -24.63
CA GLY A 601 -31.79 2.99 -23.20
C GLY A 601 -30.96 1.98 -22.41
N ILE A 602 -31.11 0.70 -22.74
CA ILE A 602 -30.31 -0.41 -22.20
C ILE A 602 -29.85 -1.31 -23.36
N SER A 603 -28.55 -1.43 -23.55
CA SER A 603 -27.92 -2.42 -24.43
C SER A 603 -27.44 -3.60 -23.60
N VAL A 604 -27.90 -4.80 -23.96
CA VAL A 604 -27.61 -6.05 -23.26
C VAL A 604 -26.65 -6.88 -24.13
N GLY A 605 -25.38 -6.86 -23.77
CA GLY A 605 -24.29 -7.59 -24.44
C GLY A 605 -23.79 -8.82 -23.69
N SER A 606 -24.48 -9.25 -22.63
CA SER A 606 -24.21 -10.48 -21.89
C SER A 606 -25.51 -11.22 -21.53
N SER A 607 -25.38 -12.42 -20.93
CA SER A 607 -26.51 -13.32 -20.66
C SER A 607 -26.94 -13.27 -19.19
N ASN A 608 -28.09 -13.86 -18.88
CA ASN A 608 -28.58 -14.06 -17.50
C ASN A 608 -28.75 -12.77 -16.67
N ASN A 609 -28.98 -11.62 -17.30
CA ASN A 609 -29.25 -10.36 -16.61
C ASN A 609 -30.74 -10.20 -16.27
N THR A 610 -31.03 -9.41 -15.23
CA THR A 610 -32.40 -9.05 -14.84
C THR A 610 -32.62 -7.56 -15.02
N ILE A 611 -33.61 -7.21 -15.85
CA ILE A 611 -34.02 -5.83 -16.16
C ILE A 611 -35.46 -5.66 -15.68
N LEU A 612 -35.64 -5.00 -14.55
CA LEU A 612 -36.91 -4.99 -13.80
C LEU A 612 -37.39 -3.59 -13.44
N GLY A 613 -38.58 -3.19 -13.87
CA GLY A 613 -39.22 -1.97 -13.37
C GLY A 613 -38.64 -0.65 -13.88
N ASN A 614 -37.79 -0.67 -14.91
CA ASN A 614 -37.19 0.55 -15.47
C ASN A 614 -38.19 1.33 -16.32
N VAL A 615 -38.02 2.65 -16.40
CA VAL A 615 -38.76 3.54 -17.30
C VAL A 615 -37.81 4.04 -18.38
N ILE A 616 -38.12 3.78 -19.63
CA ILE A 616 -37.23 4.07 -20.76
C ILE A 616 -38.02 4.81 -21.83
N GLY A 617 -37.59 6.01 -22.17
CA GLY A 617 -38.22 6.84 -23.19
C GLY A 617 -37.23 7.67 -23.99
N PHE A 618 -37.72 8.28 -25.06
CA PHE A 618 -37.00 9.16 -25.98
C PHE A 618 -35.67 8.60 -26.50
N THR A 619 -35.56 7.28 -26.65
CA THR A 619 -34.35 6.66 -27.20
C THR A 619 -34.25 6.87 -28.71
N LYS A 620 -33.04 7.19 -29.19
CA LYS A 620 -32.72 7.49 -30.59
C LYS A 620 -31.78 6.41 -31.15
N GLY A 621 -31.89 6.10 -32.44
CA GLY A 621 -30.92 5.25 -33.17
C GLY A 621 -31.03 3.73 -32.95
N GLU A 622 -31.36 3.26 -31.74
CA GLU A 622 -31.54 1.83 -31.40
C GLU A 622 -32.88 1.62 -30.66
N ALA A 623 -33.23 0.35 -30.40
CA ALA A 623 -34.38 0.00 -29.58
C ALA A 623 -34.18 0.42 -28.11
N ALA A 624 -35.27 0.63 -27.38
CA ALA A 624 -35.19 1.05 -25.98
C ALA A 624 -34.43 0.03 -25.12
N ILE A 625 -34.69 -1.26 -25.36
CA ILE A 625 -33.86 -2.37 -24.91
C ILE A 625 -33.38 -3.16 -26.13
N TYR A 626 -32.07 -3.27 -26.31
CA TYR A 626 -31.45 -3.95 -27.44
C TYR A 626 -30.58 -5.13 -26.98
N MET A 627 -30.72 -6.28 -27.65
CA MET A 627 -29.83 -7.43 -27.44
C MET A 627 -29.58 -8.21 -28.72
N ASP A 628 -28.35 -8.71 -28.88
CA ASP A 628 -27.91 -9.52 -30.02
C ASP A 628 -27.00 -10.67 -29.54
N ASN A 629 -27.32 -11.89 -29.96
CA ASN A 629 -26.66 -13.13 -29.53
C ASN A 629 -26.64 -13.34 -28.00
N GLN A 630 -27.66 -12.89 -27.25
CA GLN A 630 -27.72 -13.02 -25.79
C GLN A 630 -28.83 -13.94 -25.30
N SER A 631 -28.61 -14.63 -24.18
CA SER A 631 -29.55 -15.64 -23.69
C SER A 631 -29.87 -15.52 -22.21
N GLY A 632 -31.02 -16.07 -21.80
CA GLY A 632 -31.38 -16.20 -20.38
C GLY A 632 -31.68 -14.87 -19.67
N ASN A 633 -31.83 -13.76 -20.39
CA ASN A 633 -32.15 -12.48 -19.77
C ASN A 633 -33.64 -12.39 -19.41
N THR A 634 -33.95 -11.73 -18.30
CA THR A 634 -35.33 -11.47 -17.86
C THR A 634 -35.63 -9.98 -17.94
N ILE A 635 -36.64 -9.61 -18.72
CA ILE A 635 -37.13 -8.24 -18.87
C ILE A 635 -38.57 -8.22 -18.36
N ALA A 636 -38.83 -7.66 -17.18
CA ALA A 636 -40.15 -7.67 -16.55
C ALA A 636 -40.51 -6.32 -15.91
N GLY A 637 -41.81 -6.00 -15.82
CA GLY A 637 -42.29 -4.80 -15.13
C GLY A 637 -41.83 -3.45 -15.71
N ASN A 638 -41.15 -3.41 -16.85
CA ASN A 638 -40.60 -2.17 -17.40
C ASN A 638 -41.66 -1.34 -18.12
N TYR A 639 -41.50 -0.02 -18.11
CA TYR A 639 -42.32 0.95 -18.84
C TYR A 639 -41.47 1.51 -20.01
N ILE A 640 -41.86 1.19 -21.24
CA ILE A 640 -41.04 1.42 -22.44
C ILE A 640 -41.84 2.26 -23.44
N GLY A 641 -41.36 3.48 -23.69
CA GLY A 641 -42.03 4.52 -24.50
C GLY A 641 -43.25 5.15 -23.81
N VAL A 642 -43.41 4.84 -22.52
CA VAL A 642 -44.47 5.35 -21.64
C VAL A 642 -43.90 5.44 -20.22
N ASP A 643 -44.42 6.34 -19.39
CA ASP A 643 -44.10 6.39 -17.96
C ASP A 643 -45.18 5.75 -17.07
N GLN A 644 -44.96 5.68 -15.76
CA GLN A 644 -45.92 5.06 -14.83
C GLN A 644 -47.26 5.80 -14.76
N SER A 645 -47.31 7.08 -15.17
CA SER A 645 -48.56 7.86 -15.24
C SER A 645 -49.29 7.67 -16.57
N GLY A 646 -48.72 6.91 -17.50
CA GLY A 646 -49.26 6.69 -18.84
C GLY A 646 -48.93 7.81 -19.83
N ASN A 647 -48.03 8.73 -19.50
CA ASN A 647 -47.62 9.77 -20.44
C ASN A 647 -46.76 9.17 -21.54
N ASP A 648 -46.92 9.71 -22.75
CA ASP A 648 -46.11 9.32 -23.89
C ASP A 648 -44.65 9.78 -23.70
N ARG A 649 -43.73 8.82 -23.77
CA ARG A 649 -42.29 9.06 -23.76
C ARG A 649 -41.62 8.64 -25.05
N GLY A 650 -42.32 7.90 -25.91
CA GLY A 650 -41.93 7.41 -27.22
C GLY A 650 -40.56 6.72 -27.32
N ASN A 651 -40.31 6.01 -28.42
CA ASN A 651 -38.94 5.68 -28.86
C ASN A 651 -38.87 5.65 -30.38
N SER A 652 -37.70 5.98 -30.94
CA SER A 652 -37.50 6.10 -32.40
C SER A 652 -37.30 4.77 -33.15
N VAL A 653 -37.30 3.65 -32.44
CA VAL A 653 -37.22 2.29 -32.99
C VAL A 653 -38.19 1.39 -32.21
N ALA A 654 -37.89 0.10 -32.04
CA ALA A 654 -38.69 -0.84 -31.29
C ALA A 654 -38.56 -0.62 -29.77
N GLY A 655 -39.56 -1.08 -29.01
CA GLY A 655 -39.45 -1.09 -27.55
C GLY A 655 -38.38 -2.08 -27.07
N ILE A 656 -38.50 -3.34 -27.48
CA ILE A 656 -37.52 -4.39 -27.20
C ILE A 656 -37.12 -5.04 -28.52
N TRP A 657 -35.83 -5.17 -28.78
CA TRP A 657 -35.30 -5.82 -29.97
C TRP A 657 -34.38 -6.97 -29.59
N LEU A 658 -34.65 -8.14 -30.16
CA LEU A 658 -33.81 -9.34 -30.06
C LEU A 658 -33.27 -9.72 -31.44
N ALA A 659 -31.97 -9.97 -31.54
CA ALA A 659 -31.30 -10.35 -32.78
C ALA A 659 -30.37 -11.57 -32.64
N GLY A 660 -29.98 -12.15 -33.78
CA GLY A 660 -28.96 -13.20 -33.85
C GLY A 660 -29.33 -14.45 -33.05
N GLY A 661 -28.36 -15.19 -32.53
CA GLY A 661 -28.60 -16.41 -31.74
C GLY A 661 -29.29 -16.20 -30.38
N SER A 662 -29.90 -15.05 -30.10
CA SER A 662 -30.52 -14.76 -28.79
C SER A 662 -31.60 -15.79 -28.45
N SER A 663 -31.50 -16.44 -27.29
CA SER A 663 -32.35 -17.59 -26.94
C SER A 663 -32.76 -17.61 -25.47
N ASN A 664 -33.89 -18.24 -25.14
CA ASN A 664 -34.34 -18.42 -23.75
C ASN A 664 -34.47 -17.11 -22.94
N ASN A 665 -34.73 -15.97 -23.60
CA ASN A 665 -35.00 -14.71 -22.91
C ASN A 665 -36.48 -14.61 -22.52
N ILE A 666 -36.76 -14.05 -21.35
CA ILE A 666 -38.11 -13.88 -20.81
C ILE A 666 -38.50 -12.41 -20.89
N ILE A 667 -39.54 -12.10 -21.66
CA ILE A 667 -40.14 -10.78 -21.77
C ILE A 667 -41.51 -10.85 -21.09
N GLY A 668 -41.56 -10.30 -19.88
CA GLY A 668 -42.69 -10.29 -18.97
C GLY A 668 -42.55 -11.34 -17.88
N THR A 669 -43.66 -11.89 -17.42
CA THR A 669 -43.72 -12.92 -16.38
C THR A 669 -44.73 -13.99 -16.77
N SER A 670 -44.48 -15.24 -16.37
CA SER A 670 -45.35 -16.37 -16.75
C SER A 670 -46.74 -16.31 -16.11
N ASP A 671 -46.85 -15.65 -14.94
CA ASP A 671 -48.10 -15.44 -14.19
C ASP A 671 -48.71 -14.04 -14.42
N GLY A 672 -48.02 -13.17 -15.17
CA GLY A 672 -48.45 -11.79 -15.43
C GLY A 672 -48.36 -10.86 -14.21
N SER A 673 -47.65 -11.23 -13.14
CA SER A 673 -47.55 -10.43 -11.92
C SER A 673 -46.77 -9.11 -12.12
N SER A 674 -45.95 -9.03 -13.16
CA SER A 674 -45.10 -7.86 -13.45
C SER A 674 -45.03 -7.62 -14.96
N PRO A 675 -46.10 -7.07 -15.56
CA PRO A 675 -46.16 -6.86 -17.00
C PRO A 675 -45.20 -5.75 -17.43
N ASN A 676 -44.48 -5.96 -18.54
CA ASN A 676 -43.93 -4.80 -19.23
C ASN A 676 -45.07 -4.02 -19.89
N THR A 677 -45.02 -2.70 -19.79
CA THR A 677 -45.91 -1.78 -20.51
C THR A 677 -45.12 -1.14 -21.65
N ILE A 678 -45.41 -1.54 -22.88
CA ILE A 678 -44.63 -1.17 -24.07
C ILE A 678 -45.53 -0.42 -25.05
N ALA A 679 -45.34 0.89 -25.18
CA ALA A 679 -46.21 1.73 -25.98
C ALA A 679 -45.49 2.91 -26.64
N ASN A 680 -46.13 3.48 -27.66
CA ASN A 680 -45.70 4.70 -28.37
C ASN A 680 -44.31 4.59 -29.03
N ASN A 681 -43.85 3.37 -29.33
CA ASN A 681 -42.64 3.15 -30.09
C ASN A 681 -42.95 3.29 -31.59
N THR A 682 -42.08 3.94 -32.35
CA THR A 682 -42.21 4.03 -33.83
C THR A 682 -41.91 2.69 -34.53
N GLY A 683 -41.16 1.80 -33.88
CA GLY A 683 -41.03 0.39 -34.26
C GLY A 683 -42.13 -0.48 -33.65
N ALA A 684 -41.91 -1.79 -33.64
CA ALA A 684 -42.77 -2.73 -32.92
C ALA A 684 -42.55 -2.63 -31.41
N GLY A 685 -43.52 -3.09 -30.61
CA GLY A 685 -43.31 -3.24 -29.17
C GLY A 685 -42.17 -4.23 -28.86
N VAL A 686 -42.25 -5.44 -29.42
CA VAL A 686 -41.19 -6.45 -29.39
C VAL A 686 -40.83 -6.89 -30.81
N ASP A 687 -39.56 -6.83 -31.18
CA ASP A 687 -39.07 -7.22 -32.50
C ASP A 687 -38.08 -8.39 -32.42
N PHE A 688 -38.35 -9.47 -33.16
CA PHE A 688 -37.51 -10.66 -33.30
C PHE A 688 -36.78 -10.62 -34.63
N ASN A 689 -35.71 -9.84 -34.74
CA ASN A 689 -35.05 -9.61 -36.01
C ASN A 689 -33.96 -10.65 -36.31
N VAL A 690 -33.78 -10.97 -37.60
CA VAL A 690 -32.77 -11.88 -38.21
C VAL A 690 -32.23 -13.00 -37.31
N ALA A 691 -32.61 -14.24 -37.64
CA ALA A 691 -32.02 -15.46 -37.08
C ALA A 691 -32.15 -15.61 -35.55
N THR A 692 -33.17 -14.98 -34.94
CA THR A 692 -33.45 -15.09 -33.50
C THR A 692 -33.56 -16.55 -33.04
N GLY A 693 -32.83 -16.90 -31.97
CA GLY A 693 -32.85 -18.23 -31.37
C GLY A 693 -34.21 -18.63 -30.78
N SER A 694 -34.35 -19.90 -30.42
CA SER A 694 -35.59 -20.45 -29.83
C SER A 694 -35.72 -20.15 -28.33
N GLY A 695 -36.91 -20.39 -27.77
CA GLY A 695 -37.15 -20.34 -26.31
C GLY A 695 -37.37 -18.93 -25.74
N ASN A 696 -37.37 -17.89 -26.57
CA ASN A 696 -37.73 -16.55 -26.13
C ASN A 696 -39.25 -16.45 -25.90
N THR A 697 -39.68 -16.02 -24.72
CA THR A 697 -41.09 -15.94 -24.33
C THR A 697 -41.55 -14.49 -24.20
N VAL A 698 -42.70 -14.15 -24.78
CA VAL A 698 -43.39 -12.87 -24.57
C VAL A 698 -44.71 -13.15 -23.88
N THR A 699 -44.75 -13.08 -22.55
CA THR A 699 -45.91 -13.49 -21.74
C THR A 699 -46.29 -12.44 -20.71
N GLY A 700 -47.59 -12.18 -20.57
CA GLY A 700 -48.10 -11.26 -19.55
C GLY A 700 -47.63 -9.82 -19.73
N ASN A 701 -47.60 -9.29 -20.96
CA ASN A 701 -47.21 -7.90 -21.26
C ASN A 701 -48.41 -7.07 -21.75
N LEU A 702 -48.35 -5.75 -21.54
CA LEU A 702 -49.25 -4.77 -22.11
C LEU A 702 -48.55 -4.07 -23.28
N ILE A 703 -48.93 -4.39 -24.51
CA ILE A 703 -48.28 -3.86 -25.71
C ILE A 703 -49.32 -3.19 -26.62
N PHE A 704 -49.23 -1.87 -26.80
CA PHE A 704 -50.23 -1.07 -27.51
C PHE A 704 -49.64 0.20 -28.12
N ASN A 705 -50.34 0.84 -29.06
CA ASN A 705 -49.96 2.12 -29.67
C ASN A 705 -48.52 2.20 -30.24
N ASN A 706 -47.95 1.06 -30.65
CA ASN A 706 -46.66 1.03 -31.35
C ASN A 706 -46.93 1.05 -32.87
N GLU A 707 -46.25 1.91 -33.62
CA GLU A 707 -46.49 2.07 -35.07
C GLU A 707 -46.16 0.78 -35.84
N GLY A 708 -45.12 0.05 -35.42
CA GLY A 708 -44.75 -1.27 -35.96
C GLY A 708 -45.59 -2.44 -35.44
N GLY A 709 -46.63 -2.18 -34.66
CA GLY A 709 -47.49 -3.20 -34.05
C GLY A 709 -46.95 -3.78 -32.74
N ALA A 710 -47.66 -4.75 -32.16
CA ALA A 710 -47.31 -5.29 -30.85
C ALA A 710 -46.02 -6.13 -30.89
N ILE A 711 -45.97 -7.11 -31.79
CA ILE A 711 -44.82 -7.99 -32.00
C ILE A 711 -44.51 -7.99 -33.51
N ALA A 712 -43.25 -8.00 -33.93
CA ALA A 712 -42.81 -8.06 -35.33
C ALA A 712 -41.76 -9.17 -35.59
N ASN A 713 -41.59 -9.52 -36.87
CA ASN A 713 -40.61 -10.50 -37.40
C ASN A 713 -40.65 -11.91 -36.76
N TYR A 714 -41.84 -12.32 -36.30
CA TYR A 714 -42.08 -13.53 -35.54
C TYR A 714 -42.41 -14.78 -36.39
N SER A 715 -41.80 -14.97 -37.55
CA SER A 715 -42.15 -16.06 -38.50
C SER A 715 -42.02 -17.49 -37.93
N HIS A 716 -41.47 -17.65 -36.72
CA HIS A 716 -41.30 -18.92 -36.01
C HIS A 716 -41.92 -18.95 -34.59
N ILE A 717 -42.79 -18.00 -34.24
CA ILE A 717 -43.44 -17.99 -32.91
C ILE A 717 -44.62 -18.96 -32.86
N GLN A 718 -44.65 -19.81 -31.83
CA GLN A 718 -45.85 -20.51 -31.39
C GLN A 718 -46.59 -19.63 -30.39
N VAL A 719 -47.80 -19.19 -30.72
CA VAL A 719 -48.68 -18.54 -29.75
C VAL A 719 -49.11 -19.62 -28.76
N ALA A 720 -48.61 -19.56 -27.52
CA ALA A 720 -49.12 -20.41 -26.45
C ALA A 720 -50.58 -20.03 -26.19
N GLU A 721 -51.48 -21.01 -26.09
CA GLU A 721 -52.87 -20.72 -25.71
C GLU A 721 -52.88 -20.03 -24.34
N PRO A 722 -53.72 -19.00 -24.14
CA PRO A 722 -53.83 -18.34 -22.84
C PRO A 722 -54.13 -19.39 -21.76
N PRO A 723 -53.50 -19.31 -20.57
CA PRO A 723 -53.81 -20.23 -19.49
C PRO A 723 -55.32 -20.19 -19.19
N LYS A 724 -55.94 -21.38 -19.19
CA LYS A 724 -57.39 -21.57 -18.97
C LYS A 724 -57.84 -21.16 -17.58
#